data_AF-A0A835VRJ1-F1
#
_entry.id   AF-A0A835VRJ1-F1
#
_cell.length_a   1.000
_cell.length_b   1.000
_cell.length_c   1.000
_cell.angle_alpha   90.00
_cell.angle_beta   90.00
_cell.angle_gamma   90.00
#
_symmetry.space_group_name_H-M   'P 1'
#
loop_
_entity.id
_entity.type
_entity.pdbx_description
1 polymer ?
#
loop_
_entity_poly.entity_id
_entity_poly.type
_entity_poly.pdbx_seq_one_letter_code
_entity_poly.pdbx_strand_id
1 'polypeptide(L)'
;MFDYYRKELTPDLLLLVLVHNNTLYWLEGPEGPAQREVPRIASPYKQLLHKYMTTALARRRLSLPNVLFIYNTFDNGNRIGKPTRNLTAPAFSVCKSRGWYDGDDLDILVPQMMAIPDALHSVPWHLKRDLAFFRGVPSCSRIWEQTYKREEACSRMHLAYLSERDRRAGNATALDVGLADEYKVVGPLKSTPYELPKFDRLPLSTHAHYKWLLNLEGVVAAYRMGQLLSMNSLVLHQRSYFIEYFYRSLQPWVHYVPFWNATGPDGEPVMDDVYHVLDDVRRLDQEQPAALQRIIANAQGVAKLLSKAMRLEYYKAALEGYKALFPDMDAFVESFVQSLRSKGSMKEEWEAFLKDNLEQDIKPWQDRAPLKAEEIFRMFAYFRDETRLAPDLMQLVLVYNNTLYWVYGPDGQAHREVPEVGSQYMHQLHRHLARALRAGRLQLPNVVFIYNTDDNGIRIARPTRNITVPPFSLCKSQGWFDGDDLDILVPQMIAIPDALHIVPWHLKKDLAFFRGVPSCSRIWERTYKREEACSRMHLAYLSERDRRAGNATALDVGLMDEYREVGPLKSTPYELPKFDRLPLSTHAHYKWLLNLEGVVAAYRMGQLLSMNSLVLHQRSYFIEYFYRSLQPWVHYVPFWNATGPDGEPVMDDVYHVLDDVRRLDQEQPAALQRIIANAQGVAKLLGRQMRLEYYKEAIEKYRALFPDMDAFVETFVQSLRSKGSKIP
;
A
#
# COMPACT_ATOMS: atom_id res chain seq x y z
N MET A 1 0.62 21.88 -14.21
CA MET A 1 1.71 20.94 -14.56
C MET A 1 1.51 19.53 -14.05
N PHE A 2 1.15 19.32 -12.77
CA PHE A 2 1.02 17.96 -12.22
C PHE A 2 0.07 17.06 -13.04
N ASP A 3 -1.14 17.53 -13.34
CA ASP A 3 -2.12 16.75 -14.12
C ASP A 3 -1.67 16.48 -15.56
N TYR A 4 -0.84 17.36 -16.12
CA TYR A 4 -0.23 17.14 -17.42
C TYR A 4 0.73 15.94 -17.38
N TYR A 5 1.60 15.87 -16.38
CA TYR A 5 2.52 14.74 -16.22
C TYR A 5 1.81 13.43 -15.84
N ARG A 6 0.70 13.49 -15.08
CA ARG A 6 -0.08 12.30 -14.70
C ARG A 6 -0.72 11.55 -15.88
N LYS A 7 -0.83 12.19 -17.05
CA LYS A 7 -1.27 11.52 -18.29
C LYS A 7 -0.23 10.53 -18.82
N GLU A 8 1.05 10.75 -18.51
CA GLU A 8 2.17 9.93 -18.97
C GLU A 8 2.75 9.06 -17.84
N LEU A 9 2.58 9.46 -16.58
CA LEU A 9 3.22 8.85 -15.43
C LEU A 9 2.21 8.35 -14.38
N THR A 10 2.49 7.15 -13.88
CA THR A 10 1.72 6.48 -12.83
C THR A 10 2.02 7.07 -11.45
N PRO A 11 1.09 6.91 -10.46
CA PRO A 11 1.24 7.48 -9.12
C PRO A 11 2.49 7.03 -8.35
N ASP A 12 3.03 5.85 -8.65
CA ASP A 12 4.25 5.34 -8.05
C ASP A 12 5.49 6.15 -8.45
N LEU A 13 5.47 6.77 -9.64
CA LEU A 13 6.59 7.47 -10.27
C LEU A 13 6.46 9.00 -10.16
N LEU A 14 5.25 9.53 -10.04
CA LEU A 14 4.97 10.96 -9.90
C LEU A 14 3.99 11.24 -8.75
N LEU A 15 4.42 12.01 -7.76
CA LEU A 15 3.56 12.48 -6.67
C LEU A 15 3.67 13.99 -6.47
N LEU A 16 2.61 14.57 -5.92
CA LEU A 16 2.61 15.93 -5.42
C LEU A 16 3.01 15.87 -3.94
N VAL A 17 3.93 16.75 -3.54
CA VAL A 17 4.52 16.74 -2.21
C VAL A 17 4.30 18.09 -1.57
N LEU A 18 3.63 18.09 -0.42
CA LEU A 18 3.41 19.26 0.40
C LEU A 18 4.31 19.18 1.62
N VAL A 19 5.17 20.17 1.82
CA VAL A 19 5.79 20.44 3.11
C VAL A 19 5.03 21.59 3.75
N HIS A 20 4.47 21.35 4.93
CA HIS A 20 3.74 22.35 5.68
C HIS A 20 4.04 22.20 7.17
N ASN A 21 4.46 23.28 7.82
CA ASN A 21 4.90 23.32 9.22
C ASN A 21 5.89 22.20 9.55
N ASN A 22 6.96 22.13 8.74
CA ASN A 22 8.03 21.15 8.88
C ASN A 22 7.58 19.68 8.82
N THR A 23 6.42 19.42 8.22
CA THR A 23 5.83 18.08 8.05
C THR A 23 5.66 17.78 6.57
N LEU A 24 6.08 16.58 6.16
CA LEU A 24 5.98 16.11 4.78
C LEU A 24 4.65 15.37 4.57
N TYR A 25 3.92 15.73 3.53
CA TYR A 25 2.67 15.13 3.09
C TYR A 25 2.75 14.73 1.62
N TRP A 26 2.15 13.59 1.29
CA TRP A 26 2.06 13.03 -0.06
C TRP A 26 0.63 13.14 -0.57
N LEU A 27 0.47 13.61 -1.81
CA LEU A 27 -0.81 13.76 -2.47
C LEU A 27 -0.76 13.04 -3.83
N GLU A 28 -1.78 12.24 -4.12
CA GLU A 28 -1.95 11.58 -5.43
C GLU A 28 -2.38 12.55 -6.53
N GLY A 29 -2.93 13.71 -6.14
CA GLY A 29 -3.28 14.81 -7.01
C GLY A 29 -3.67 16.08 -6.25
N PRO A 30 -3.95 17.18 -6.97
CA PRO A 30 -4.24 18.49 -6.36
C PRO A 30 -5.47 18.48 -5.45
N GLU A 31 -6.40 17.55 -5.69
CA GLU A 31 -7.61 17.37 -4.88
C GLU A 31 -7.59 16.11 -4.01
N GLY A 32 -6.50 15.34 -4.04
CA GLY A 32 -6.38 14.09 -3.30
C GLY A 32 -6.09 14.30 -1.81
N PRO A 33 -6.37 13.30 -0.95
CA PRO A 33 -6.09 13.40 0.47
C PRO A 33 -4.58 13.54 0.72
N ALA A 34 -4.22 14.46 1.63
CA ALA A 34 -2.85 14.64 2.07
C ALA A 34 -2.47 13.58 3.11
N GLN A 35 -1.60 12.64 2.73
CA GLN A 35 -1.17 11.53 3.57
C GLN A 35 0.19 11.80 4.20
N ARG A 36 0.37 11.42 5.48
CA ARG A 36 1.68 11.52 6.16
C ARG A 36 2.62 10.37 5.81
N GLU A 37 2.09 9.27 5.29
CA GLU A 37 2.88 8.14 4.83
C GLU A 37 2.99 8.19 3.30
N VAL A 38 4.12 7.74 2.77
CA VAL A 38 4.27 7.55 1.33
C VAL A 38 3.46 6.31 0.90
N PRO A 39 2.70 6.35 -0.22
CA PRO A 39 1.95 5.19 -0.68
C PRO A 39 2.82 3.94 -0.81
N ARG A 40 2.32 2.75 -0.42
CA ARG A 40 3.10 1.49 -0.48
C ARG A 40 3.58 1.16 -1.89
N ILE A 41 2.82 1.55 -2.91
CA ILE A 41 3.17 1.36 -4.32
C ILE A 41 4.28 2.29 -4.81
N ALA A 42 4.64 3.34 -4.05
CA ALA A 42 5.62 4.32 -4.47
C ALA A 42 7.01 3.71 -4.69
N SER A 43 7.75 4.29 -5.63
CA SER A 43 9.09 3.82 -5.97
C SER A 43 10.04 3.77 -4.75
N PRO A 44 11.04 2.87 -4.74
CA PRO A 44 12.03 2.80 -3.67
C PRO A 44 12.72 4.14 -3.37
N TYR A 45 12.91 4.98 -4.40
CA TYR A 45 13.44 6.33 -4.25
C TYR A 45 12.60 7.20 -3.31
N LYS A 46 11.26 7.17 -3.46
CA LYS A 46 10.33 7.92 -2.60
C LYS A 46 10.29 7.34 -1.19
N GLN A 47 10.29 6.01 -1.07
CA GLN A 47 10.28 5.35 0.24
C GLN A 47 11.51 5.70 1.08
N LEU A 48 12.70 5.67 0.48
CA LEU A 48 13.94 6.02 1.16
C LEU A 48 14.04 7.52 1.45
N LEU A 49 13.62 8.38 0.52
CA LEU A 49 13.50 9.82 0.79
C LEU A 49 12.59 10.06 1.99
N HIS A 50 11.39 9.49 1.98
CA HIS A 50 10.43 9.63 3.06
C HIS A 50 11.04 9.21 4.39
N LYS A 51 11.60 7.99 4.47
CA LYS A 51 12.24 7.44 5.66
C LYS A 51 13.32 8.37 6.22
N TYR A 52 14.24 8.83 5.38
CA TYR A 52 15.36 9.65 5.86
C TYR A 52 14.95 11.08 6.20
N MET A 53 14.08 11.69 5.39
CA MET A 53 13.60 13.05 5.61
C MET A 53 12.77 13.13 6.89
N THR A 54 11.76 12.25 7.08
CA THR A 54 10.93 12.27 8.29
C THR A 54 11.72 11.93 9.55
N THR A 55 12.69 11.03 9.46
CA THR A 55 13.61 10.75 10.58
C THR A 55 14.43 11.98 10.96
N ALA A 56 14.94 12.74 9.97
CA ALA A 56 15.72 13.94 10.23
C ALA A 56 14.85 15.08 10.80
N LEU A 57 13.65 15.27 10.25
CA LEU A 57 12.64 16.22 10.74
C LEU A 57 12.24 15.92 12.20
N ALA A 58 11.91 14.66 12.50
CA ALA A 58 11.52 14.23 13.84
C ALA A 58 12.65 14.43 14.87
N ARG A 59 13.91 14.27 14.45
CA ARG A 59 15.10 14.50 15.29
C ARG A 59 15.55 15.95 15.32
N ARG A 60 14.81 16.87 14.69
CA ARG A 60 15.16 18.31 14.56
C ARG A 60 16.56 18.53 13.95
N ARG A 61 17.00 17.62 13.09
CA ARG A 61 18.26 17.71 12.34
C ARG A 61 18.09 18.35 10.96
N LEU A 62 16.85 18.60 10.56
CA LEU A 62 16.49 19.23 9.30
C LEU A 62 15.29 20.15 9.56
N SER A 63 15.26 21.29 8.88
CA SER A 63 14.11 22.18 8.82
C SER A 63 13.85 22.52 7.37
N LEU A 64 12.59 22.43 6.95
CA LEU A 64 12.18 22.63 5.56
C LEU A 64 11.16 23.78 5.46
N PRO A 65 11.18 24.53 4.35
CA PRO A 65 10.20 25.60 4.12
C PRO A 65 8.80 25.02 3.84
N ASN A 66 7.77 25.86 4.02
CA ASN A 66 6.45 25.56 3.49
C ASN A 66 6.51 25.63 1.95
N VAL A 67 6.20 24.52 1.28
CA VAL A 67 6.33 24.42 -0.18
C VAL A 67 5.48 23.27 -0.72
N LEU A 68 4.89 23.48 -1.90
CA LEU A 68 4.23 22.44 -2.69
C LEU A 68 5.03 22.21 -3.97
N PHE A 69 5.38 20.96 -4.28
CA PHE A 69 6.18 20.66 -5.47
C PHE A 69 5.85 19.29 -6.09
N ILE A 70 6.19 19.15 -7.37
CA ILE A 70 6.05 17.89 -8.12
C ILE A 70 7.32 17.07 -7.92
N TYR A 71 7.19 15.82 -7.47
CA TYR A 71 8.32 14.92 -7.27
C TYR A 71 8.28 13.73 -8.22
N ASN A 72 9.23 13.72 -9.15
CA ASN A 72 9.42 12.71 -10.17
C ASN A 72 10.57 11.76 -9.80
N THR A 73 10.29 10.46 -9.86
CA THR A 73 11.33 9.42 -9.71
C THR A 73 11.34 8.47 -10.90
N PHE A 74 10.83 8.90 -12.05
CA PHE A 74 10.84 8.12 -13.28
C PHE A 74 12.25 8.01 -13.82
N ASP A 75 12.76 6.79 -13.98
CA ASP A 75 14.13 6.48 -14.41
C ASP A 75 14.18 5.68 -15.73
N ASN A 76 13.15 5.80 -16.57
CA ASN A 76 13.03 5.11 -17.86
C ASN A 76 13.34 5.98 -19.10
N GLY A 77 14.06 7.10 -18.93
CA GLY A 77 14.52 7.94 -20.04
C GLY A 77 13.48 8.90 -20.65
N ASN A 78 12.23 8.94 -20.15
CA ASN A 78 11.26 9.97 -20.57
C ASN A 78 11.66 11.33 -19.99
N ARG A 79 11.89 12.30 -20.87
CA ARG A 79 12.37 13.65 -20.53
C ARG A 79 11.21 14.59 -20.20
N ILE A 80 10.73 14.52 -18.97
CA ILE A 80 9.61 15.37 -18.50
C ILE A 80 9.95 16.86 -18.45
N GLY A 81 11.24 17.18 -18.33
CA GLY A 81 11.77 18.54 -18.30
C GLY A 81 12.17 19.09 -19.67
N LYS A 82 11.88 18.39 -20.77
CA LYS A 82 12.34 18.78 -22.12
C LYS A 82 11.90 20.21 -22.49
N PRO A 83 12.80 21.09 -22.97
CA PRO A 83 12.49 22.50 -23.25
C PRO A 83 11.37 22.76 -24.25
N THR A 84 11.13 21.81 -25.17
CA THR A 84 10.05 21.94 -26.16
C THR A 84 8.66 21.69 -25.57
N ARG A 85 8.55 21.25 -24.32
CA ARG A 85 7.28 21.10 -23.62
C ARG A 85 6.87 22.47 -23.05
N ASN A 86 5.57 22.75 -23.00
CA ASN A 86 5.04 23.96 -22.37
C ASN A 86 5.08 23.84 -20.84
N LEU A 87 6.25 24.04 -20.25
CA LEU A 87 6.48 23.85 -18.82
C LEU A 87 6.24 25.16 -18.06
N THR A 88 5.25 25.18 -17.17
CA THR A 88 4.95 26.36 -16.33
C THR A 88 5.49 26.27 -14.90
N ALA A 89 5.98 25.11 -14.49
CA ALA A 89 6.64 24.88 -13.21
C ALA A 89 7.62 23.70 -13.33
N PRO A 90 8.84 23.79 -12.78
CA PRO A 90 9.77 22.67 -12.82
C PRO A 90 9.35 21.58 -11.82
N ALA A 91 9.59 20.32 -12.19
CA ALA A 91 9.52 19.19 -11.26
C ALA A 91 10.89 18.96 -10.61
N PHE A 92 10.89 18.31 -9.45
CA PHE A 92 12.09 17.72 -8.88
C PHE A 92 12.31 16.31 -9.42
N SER A 93 13.49 16.03 -9.96
CA SER A 93 13.84 14.69 -10.47
C SER A 93 15.17 14.20 -9.91
N VAL A 94 15.29 12.87 -9.81
CA VAL A 94 16.52 12.19 -9.39
C VAL A 94 17.59 12.10 -10.48
N CYS A 95 17.21 12.30 -11.73
CA CYS A 95 18.07 12.30 -12.91
C CYS A 95 17.43 13.16 -13.99
N LYS A 96 18.25 13.76 -14.85
CA LYS A 96 17.81 14.47 -16.06
C LYS A 96 18.85 14.42 -17.16
N SER A 97 18.48 14.83 -18.36
CA SER A 97 19.42 14.91 -19.48
C SER A 97 20.16 16.26 -19.56
N ARG A 98 21.39 16.22 -20.09
CA ARG A 98 22.25 17.36 -20.41
C ARG A 98 22.94 17.13 -21.76
N GLY A 99 23.06 18.18 -22.56
CA GLY A 99 23.73 18.17 -23.85
C GLY A 99 22.94 17.45 -24.94
N TRP A 100 21.63 17.30 -24.77
CA TRP A 100 20.77 16.69 -25.78
C TRP A 100 20.57 17.65 -26.97
N TYR A 101 20.29 17.11 -28.16
CA TYR A 101 20.21 17.89 -29.40
C TYR A 101 19.11 18.98 -29.42
N ASP A 102 18.11 18.89 -28.54
CA ASP A 102 16.99 19.83 -28.41
C ASP A 102 17.01 20.60 -27.07
N GLY A 103 18.18 20.62 -26.41
CA GLY A 103 18.44 21.37 -25.18
C GLY A 103 18.40 20.55 -23.90
N ASP A 104 18.89 21.14 -22.81
CA ASP A 104 18.93 20.55 -21.46
C ASP A 104 17.55 20.51 -20.81
N ASP A 105 17.25 19.47 -20.04
CA ASP A 105 15.99 19.43 -19.30
C ASP A 105 15.93 20.50 -18.20
N LEU A 106 14.74 21.09 -18.01
CA LEU A 106 14.46 22.21 -17.10
C LEU A 106 14.06 21.80 -15.68
N ASP A 107 13.93 20.50 -15.41
CA ASP A 107 13.65 19.98 -14.07
C ASP A 107 14.83 20.19 -13.10
N ILE A 108 14.51 20.28 -11.81
CA ILE A 108 15.49 20.50 -10.74
C ILE A 108 16.01 19.15 -10.27
N LEU A 109 17.31 18.94 -10.43
CA LEU A 109 17.97 17.73 -9.95
C LEU A 109 18.06 17.73 -8.42
N VAL A 110 17.60 16.63 -7.83
CA VAL A 110 17.76 16.33 -6.42
C VAL A 110 18.40 14.97 -6.20
N PRO A 111 19.03 14.74 -5.03
CA PRO A 111 19.69 13.48 -4.75
C PRO A 111 18.70 12.33 -4.65
N GLN A 112 18.94 11.25 -5.39
CA GLN A 112 18.36 9.96 -5.02
C GLN A 112 18.91 9.52 -3.65
N MET A 113 18.13 8.75 -2.88
CA MET A 113 18.51 8.31 -1.52
C MET A 113 18.91 6.82 -1.45
N MET A 114 19.11 6.19 -2.60
CA MET A 114 19.80 4.91 -2.77
C MET A 114 21.31 5.11 -2.93
N ALA A 115 22.09 4.02 -2.89
CA ALA A 115 23.51 4.01 -3.23
C ALA A 115 24.32 5.17 -2.60
N ILE A 116 24.14 5.37 -1.28
CA ILE A 116 24.87 6.39 -0.53
C ILE A 116 26.30 5.87 -0.30
N PRO A 117 27.35 6.67 -0.52
CA PRO A 117 28.71 6.31 -0.09
C PRO A 117 28.75 6.37 1.44
N ASP A 118 28.70 5.20 2.06
CA ASP A 118 28.66 5.03 3.52
C ASP A 118 29.97 4.51 4.11
N ALA A 119 30.87 3.99 3.27
CA ALA A 119 32.20 3.55 3.63
C ALA A 119 33.25 3.95 2.58
N LEU A 120 34.48 4.16 3.06
CA LEU A 120 35.66 4.24 2.21
C LEU A 120 36.23 2.82 2.05
N HIS A 121 36.24 2.31 0.83
CA HIS A 121 36.86 1.03 0.50
C HIS A 121 38.23 1.28 -0.11
N SER A 122 39.28 0.80 0.57
CA SER A 122 40.66 1.01 0.16
C SER A 122 41.45 -0.29 0.12
N VAL A 123 42.16 -0.52 -0.97
CA VAL A 123 43.12 -1.63 -1.16
C VAL A 123 44.45 -1.01 -1.60
N PRO A 124 45.61 -1.35 -1.03
CA PRO A 124 46.90 -0.81 -1.47
C PRO A 124 47.08 -0.90 -3.00
N TRP A 125 47.53 0.18 -3.64
CA TRP A 125 47.54 0.30 -5.11
C TRP A 125 48.25 -0.85 -5.82
N HIS A 126 49.38 -1.32 -5.26
CA HIS A 126 50.17 -2.44 -5.79
C HIS A 126 49.51 -3.81 -5.65
N LEU A 127 48.47 -3.95 -4.82
CA LEU A 127 47.68 -5.18 -4.66
C LEU A 127 46.44 -5.21 -5.56
N LYS A 128 46.15 -4.10 -6.26
CA LYS A 128 44.99 -4.03 -7.14
C LYS A 128 45.28 -4.73 -8.46
N ARG A 129 44.23 -5.34 -9.01
CA ARG A 129 44.21 -5.90 -10.37
C ARG A 129 44.22 -4.75 -11.39
N ASP A 130 45.12 -4.84 -12.35
CA ASP A 130 45.22 -3.94 -13.50
C ASP A 130 44.19 -4.30 -14.58
N LEU A 131 42.91 -4.23 -14.22
CA LEU A 131 41.76 -4.55 -15.08
C LEU A 131 40.66 -3.51 -14.88
N ALA A 132 39.96 -3.18 -15.97
CA ALA A 132 38.75 -2.37 -15.92
C ALA A 132 37.57 -3.22 -15.48
N PHE A 133 36.91 -2.79 -14.42
CA PHE A 133 35.95 -3.64 -13.72
C PHE A 133 34.53 -3.10 -13.76
N PHE A 134 33.59 -4.01 -14.03
CA PHE A 134 32.16 -3.79 -13.88
C PHE A 134 31.43 -5.08 -13.52
N ARG A 135 30.52 -4.98 -12.55
CA ARG A 135 29.40 -5.91 -12.34
C ARG A 135 28.12 -5.11 -12.21
N GLY A 136 27.05 -5.58 -12.84
CA GLY A 136 25.75 -4.92 -12.80
C GLY A 136 24.72 -5.60 -13.69
N VAL A 137 23.47 -5.14 -13.59
CA VAL A 137 22.35 -5.70 -14.36
C VAL A 137 22.44 -5.27 -15.84
N PRO A 138 21.91 -6.10 -16.77
CA PRO A 138 21.89 -5.84 -18.19
C PRO A 138 20.83 -4.78 -18.54
N SER A 139 21.04 -3.53 -18.13
CA SER A 139 20.16 -2.39 -18.44
C SER A 139 20.94 -1.21 -18.99
N CYS A 140 20.39 -0.55 -20.01
CA CYS A 140 20.98 0.61 -20.64
C CYS A 140 19.92 1.46 -21.31
N SER A 141 20.32 2.68 -21.65
CA SER A 141 19.50 3.59 -22.41
C SER A 141 19.54 3.18 -23.88
N ARG A 142 18.44 3.41 -24.60
CA ARG A 142 18.36 3.15 -26.05
C ARG A 142 18.82 4.34 -26.90
N ILE A 143 19.43 5.34 -26.26
CA ILE A 143 19.74 6.64 -26.87
C ILE A 143 20.89 6.54 -27.87
N TRP A 144 21.73 5.52 -27.70
CA TRP A 144 22.93 5.30 -28.50
C TRP A 144 22.65 4.50 -29.78
N GLU A 145 21.45 3.93 -29.95
CA GLU A 145 21.12 3.08 -31.11
C GLU A 145 21.29 3.83 -32.43
N GLN A 146 20.84 5.08 -32.48
CA GLN A 146 21.01 5.95 -33.66
C GLN A 146 22.46 6.35 -33.88
N THR A 147 23.21 6.59 -32.80
CA THR A 147 24.61 7.06 -32.89
C THR A 147 25.52 5.96 -33.44
N TYR A 148 25.34 4.71 -32.98
CA TYR A 148 26.17 3.58 -33.38
C TYR A 148 25.57 2.73 -34.50
N LYS A 149 24.38 3.11 -35.02
CA LYS A 149 23.65 2.35 -36.05
C LYS A 149 23.51 0.86 -35.67
N ARG A 150 23.28 0.60 -34.38
CA ARG A 150 23.18 -0.73 -33.77
C ARG A 150 21.94 -0.81 -32.90
N GLU A 151 21.22 -1.91 -33.00
CA GLU A 151 20.11 -2.18 -32.09
C GLU A 151 20.65 -2.48 -30.69
N GLU A 152 20.02 -1.94 -29.65
CA GLU A 152 20.49 -2.08 -28.27
C GLU A 152 21.96 -1.69 -28.09
N ALA A 153 22.42 -0.61 -28.75
CA ALA A 153 23.76 -0.06 -28.56
C ALA A 153 23.96 0.30 -27.08
N CYS A 154 24.69 -0.53 -26.35
CA CYS A 154 24.63 -0.60 -24.90
C CYS A 154 26.02 -0.85 -24.33
N SER A 155 26.53 0.10 -23.56
CA SER A 155 27.88 -0.01 -22.98
C SER A 155 28.05 -1.22 -22.08
N ARG A 156 27.03 -1.57 -21.28
CA ARG A 156 27.09 -2.73 -20.38
C ARG A 156 27.24 -4.05 -21.12
N MET A 157 26.40 -4.31 -22.12
CA MET A 157 26.48 -5.58 -22.85
C MET A 157 27.70 -5.62 -23.75
N HIS A 158 27.99 -4.51 -24.43
CA HIS A 158 29.10 -4.45 -25.37
C HIS A 158 30.44 -4.68 -24.65
N LEU A 159 30.68 -4.01 -23.52
CA LEU A 159 31.89 -4.24 -22.74
C LEU A 159 31.93 -5.64 -22.09
N ALA A 160 30.78 -6.21 -21.72
CA ALA A 160 30.71 -7.59 -21.25
C ALA A 160 31.06 -8.59 -22.36
N TYR A 161 30.60 -8.33 -23.59
CA TYR A 161 30.96 -9.09 -24.78
C TYR A 161 32.47 -8.98 -25.05
N LEU A 162 33.04 -7.77 -25.03
CA LEU A 162 34.48 -7.58 -25.22
C LEU A 162 35.30 -8.36 -24.18
N SER A 163 34.91 -8.28 -22.90
CA SER A 163 35.55 -9.05 -21.82
C SER A 163 35.46 -10.57 -22.02
N GLU A 164 34.30 -11.08 -22.45
CA GLU A 164 34.11 -12.51 -22.72
C GLU A 164 34.83 -12.98 -24.00
N ARG A 165 34.81 -12.17 -25.05
CA ARG A 165 35.54 -12.43 -26.31
C ARG A 165 37.02 -12.62 -26.03
N ASP A 166 37.61 -11.70 -25.28
CA ASP A 166 39.02 -11.73 -24.95
C ASP A 166 39.35 -12.89 -24.00
N ARG A 167 38.45 -13.22 -23.06
CA ARG A 167 38.57 -14.42 -22.21
C ARG A 167 38.59 -15.71 -23.02
N ARG A 168 37.70 -15.87 -24.00
CA ARG A 168 37.67 -17.05 -24.89
C ARG A 168 38.91 -17.15 -25.77
N ALA A 169 39.48 -16.01 -26.17
CA ALA A 169 40.72 -15.94 -26.92
C ALA A 169 41.98 -16.17 -26.06
N GLY A 170 41.86 -16.31 -24.74
CA GLY A 170 42.99 -16.42 -23.82
C GLY A 170 43.75 -15.10 -23.59
N ASN A 171 43.15 -13.95 -23.93
CA ASN A 171 43.77 -12.62 -23.86
C ASN A 171 43.00 -11.64 -22.93
N ALA A 172 42.41 -12.13 -21.83
CA ALA A 172 41.67 -11.28 -20.87
C ALA A 172 42.60 -10.43 -19.98
N THR A 173 43.30 -9.46 -20.59
CA THR A 173 44.31 -8.61 -19.92
C THR A 173 43.83 -7.19 -19.63
N ALA A 174 42.66 -6.79 -20.14
CA ALA A 174 42.17 -5.42 -20.04
C ALA A 174 40.85 -5.30 -19.26
N LEU A 175 39.88 -6.19 -19.51
CA LEU A 175 38.51 -6.05 -19.03
C LEU A 175 38.09 -7.22 -18.14
N ASP A 176 37.49 -6.90 -17.00
CA ASP A 176 36.72 -7.80 -16.16
C ASP A 176 35.29 -7.26 -15.99
N VAL A 177 34.48 -7.47 -17.02
CA VAL A 177 33.10 -6.98 -17.12
C VAL A 177 32.13 -8.15 -17.15
N GLY A 178 31.10 -8.10 -16.31
CA GLY A 178 30.12 -9.18 -16.18
C GLY A 178 28.72 -8.67 -15.88
N LEU A 179 27.72 -9.39 -16.42
CA LEU A 179 26.29 -9.11 -16.23
C LEU A 179 25.73 -9.98 -15.10
N ALA A 180 25.02 -9.35 -14.17
CA ALA A 180 24.53 -10.00 -12.96
C ALA A 180 23.21 -10.78 -13.13
N ASP A 181 22.46 -10.47 -14.19
CA ASP A 181 21.22 -11.15 -14.54
C ASP A 181 21.37 -11.77 -15.94
N GLU A 182 20.51 -12.73 -16.29
CA GLU A 182 20.54 -13.37 -17.60
C GLU A 182 20.29 -12.36 -18.72
N TYR A 183 21.06 -12.48 -19.80
CA TYR A 183 20.89 -11.67 -21.01
C TYR A 183 20.94 -12.58 -22.24
N LYS A 184 19.81 -12.70 -22.93
CA LYS A 184 19.60 -13.64 -24.05
C LYS A 184 19.43 -12.96 -25.40
N VAL A 185 19.51 -11.63 -25.45
CA VAL A 185 19.25 -10.87 -26.68
C VAL A 185 20.53 -10.72 -27.48
N VAL A 186 20.66 -11.48 -28.57
CA VAL A 186 21.88 -11.58 -29.38
C VAL A 186 21.60 -11.38 -30.86
N GLY A 187 22.57 -10.87 -31.60
CA GLY A 187 22.42 -10.70 -33.05
C GLY A 187 23.54 -9.89 -33.67
N PRO A 188 23.67 -9.92 -35.01
CA PRO A 188 24.74 -9.25 -35.74
C PRO A 188 24.70 -7.72 -35.62
N LEU A 189 23.50 -7.15 -35.40
CA LEU A 189 23.29 -5.72 -35.19
C LEU A 189 23.15 -5.34 -33.70
N LYS A 190 23.29 -6.31 -32.79
CA LYS A 190 23.15 -6.13 -31.34
C LYS A 190 24.50 -5.84 -30.69
N SER A 191 24.49 -5.37 -29.43
CA SER A 191 25.72 -5.21 -28.64
C SER A 191 26.49 -6.52 -28.39
N THR A 192 25.85 -7.67 -28.56
CA THR A 192 26.49 -8.97 -28.35
C THR A 192 26.13 -9.94 -29.49
N PRO A 193 27.13 -10.58 -30.13
CA PRO A 193 26.88 -11.55 -31.19
C PRO A 193 26.50 -12.95 -30.68
N TYR A 194 26.68 -13.23 -29.38
CA TYR A 194 26.35 -14.51 -28.74
C TYR A 194 25.99 -14.31 -27.27
N GLU A 195 25.39 -15.35 -26.66
CA GLU A 195 24.97 -15.30 -25.25
C GLU A 195 26.16 -15.17 -24.31
N LEU A 196 26.04 -14.27 -23.33
CA LEU A 196 27.07 -14.00 -22.34
C LEU A 196 26.81 -14.78 -21.05
N PRO A 197 27.87 -15.26 -20.37
CA PRO A 197 27.71 -15.90 -19.08
C PRO A 197 27.18 -14.92 -18.04
N LYS A 198 26.29 -15.41 -17.17
CA LYS A 198 25.83 -14.70 -15.99
C LYS A 198 26.90 -14.76 -14.90
N PHE A 199 27.11 -13.63 -14.21
CA PHE A 199 28.00 -13.52 -13.06
C PHE A 199 27.21 -13.24 -11.78
N ASP A 200 27.79 -13.56 -10.63
CA ASP A 200 27.21 -13.18 -9.35
C ASP A 200 27.30 -11.67 -9.11
N ARG A 201 26.31 -11.15 -8.38
CA ARG A 201 26.37 -9.79 -7.83
C ARG A 201 27.49 -9.76 -6.78
N LEU A 202 28.42 -8.82 -6.94
CA LEU A 202 29.51 -8.64 -5.98
C LEU A 202 29.23 -7.47 -5.04
N PRO A 203 29.63 -7.57 -3.76
CA PRO A 203 29.58 -6.44 -2.86
C PRO A 203 30.52 -5.34 -3.36
N LEU A 204 30.13 -4.10 -3.08
CA LEU A 204 30.84 -2.91 -3.53
C LEU A 204 32.31 -2.88 -3.06
N SER A 205 32.61 -3.47 -1.90
CA SER A 205 33.98 -3.61 -1.37
C SER A 205 34.90 -4.43 -2.28
N THR A 206 34.37 -5.42 -3.02
CA THR A 206 35.16 -6.21 -3.98
C THR A 206 35.67 -5.33 -5.12
N HIS A 207 34.92 -4.29 -5.51
CA HIS A 207 35.30 -3.41 -6.61
C HIS A 207 36.61 -2.67 -6.30
N ALA A 208 36.87 -2.36 -5.02
CA ALA A 208 38.10 -1.68 -4.61
C ALA A 208 39.39 -2.50 -4.90
N HIS A 209 39.30 -3.77 -5.29
CA HIS A 209 40.47 -4.57 -5.69
C HIS A 209 40.91 -4.30 -7.14
N TYR A 210 40.21 -3.44 -7.89
CA TYR A 210 40.52 -3.15 -9.28
C TYR A 210 41.02 -1.71 -9.42
N LYS A 211 42.02 -1.47 -10.28
CA LYS A 211 42.56 -0.13 -10.52
C LYS A 211 41.57 0.77 -11.25
N TRP A 212 40.84 0.23 -12.23
CA TRP A 212 39.99 1.01 -13.14
C TRP A 212 38.52 0.60 -12.95
N LEU A 213 37.66 1.53 -12.53
CA LEU A 213 36.25 1.26 -12.29
C LEU A 213 35.38 1.92 -13.35
N LEU A 214 34.63 1.10 -14.08
CA LEU A 214 33.76 1.58 -15.16
C LEU A 214 32.44 2.11 -14.57
N ASN A 215 32.12 3.38 -14.79
CA ASN A 215 30.80 3.94 -14.51
C ASN A 215 29.95 3.95 -15.78
N LEU A 216 29.16 2.88 -15.94
CA LEU A 216 28.31 2.63 -17.11
C LEU A 216 26.86 3.01 -16.82
N GLU A 217 26.25 3.80 -17.70
CA GLU A 217 24.86 4.20 -17.56
C GLU A 217 23.91 2.99 -17.53
N GLY A 218 22.76 3.16 -16.89
CA GLY A 218 21.63 2.24 -16.95
C GLY A 218 20.61 2.73 -17.97
N VAL A 219 19.32 2.53 -17.71
CA VAL A 219 18.26 3.16 -18.52
C VAL A 219 18.38 4.70 -18.51
N VAL A 220 18.88 5.25 -17.40
CA VAL A 220 19.36 6.63 -17.23
C VAL A 220 20.73 6.62 -16.52
N ALA A 221 21.06 7.64 -15.72
CA ALA A 221 22.30 7.68 -14.93
C ALA A 221 22.51 6.40 -14.08
N ALA A 222 23.77 6.05 -13.85
CA ALA A 222 24.14 4.79 -13.21
C ALA A 222 23.79 4.71 -11.70
N TYR A 223 23.57 5.87 -11.05
CA TYR A 223 23.32 6.06 -9.61
C TYR A 223 24.38 5.49 -8.66
N ARG A 224 25.48 4.94 -9.19
CA ARG A 224 26.60 4.37 -8.43
C ARG A 224 27.85 5.23 -8.49
N MET A 225 27.86 6.30 -9.28
CA MET A 225 29.05 7.13 -9.50
C MET A 225 29.62 7.64 -8.17
N GLY A 226 28.76 8.13 -7.27
CA GLY A 226 29.20 8.60 -5.96
C GLY A 226 29.89 7.52 -5.10
N GLN A 227 29.43 6.26 -5.21
CA GLN A 227 30.04 5.12 -4.52
C GLN A 227 31.39 4.72 -5.14
N LEU A 228 31.53 4.84 -6.45
CA LEU A 228 32.81 4.57 -7.12
C LEU A 228 33.85 5.64 -6.78
N LEU A 229 33.43 6.91 -6.73
CA LEU A 229 34.31 8.03 -6.37
C LEU A 229 34.84 7.94 -4.93
N SER A 230 34.19 7.20 -4.02
CA SER A 230 34.68 7.01 -2.65
C SER A 230 35.79 5.95 -2.52
N MET A 231 36.08 5.21 -3.59
CA MET A 231 37.12 4.17 -3.60
C MET A 231 38.49 4.75 -3.95
N ASN A 232 39.56 4.05 -3.59
CA ASN A 232 40.90 4.40 -4.03
C ASN A 232 41.25 3.80 -5.42
N SER A 233 40.31 3.91 -6.36
CA SER A 233 40.43 3.43 -7.74
C SER A 233 40.10 4.56 -8.70
N LEU A 234 40.70 4.54 -9.89
CA LEU A 234 40.41 5.55 -10.91
C LEU A 234 39.10 5.21 -11.61
N VAL A 235 38.16 6.16 -11.63
CA VAL A 235 36.87 5.98 -12.28
C VAL A 235 36.99 6.33 -13.76
N LEU A 236 36.65 5.37 -14.62
CA LEU A 236 36.43 5.57 -16.04
C LEU A 236 34.94 5.81 -16.25
N HIS A 237 34.56 7.01 -16.66
CA HIS A 237 33.16 7.38 -16.80
C HIS A 237 32.75 7.45 -18.27
N GLN A 238 31.74 6.67 -18.62
CA GLN A 238 31.16 6.70 -19.95
C GLN A 238 30.59 8.08 -20.25
N ARG A 239 30.82 8.61 -21.46
CA ARG A 239 30.04 9.73 -21.98
C ARG A 239 28.55 9.37 -21.91
N SER A 240 27.78 10.17 -21.17
CA SER A 240 26.35 9.98 -21.00
C SER A 240 25.64 11.32 -21.13
N TYR A 241 24.43 11.30 -21.69
CA TYR A 241 23.54 12.45 -21.64
C TYR A 241 22.83 12.57 -20.30
N PHE A 242 22.84 11.54 -19.46
CA PHE A 242 22.14 11.55 -18.18
C PHE A 242 23.08 11.96 -17.05
N ILE A 243 22.61 12.90 -16.23
CA ILE A 243 23.39 13.44 -15.12
C ILE A 243 22.66 13.29 -13.78
N GLU A 244 23.45 13.05 -12.73
CA GLU A 244 22.99 13.20 -11.34
C GLU A 244 23.26 14.63 -10.84
N TYR A 245 22.64 15.00 -9.72
CA TYR A 245 22.68 16.37 -9.15
C TYR A 245 24.11 16.93 -8.94
N PHE A 246 25.10 16.07 -8.69
CA PHE A 246 26.48 16.46 -8.40
C PHE A 246 27.42 16.39 -9.61
N TYR A 247 26.99 15.85 -10.75
CA TYR A 247 27.88 15.64 -11.91
C TYR A 247 28.47 16.94 -12.44
N ARG A 248 27.80 18.08 -12.23
CA ARG A 248 28.32 19.41 -12.61
C ARG A 248 29.55 19.84 -11.83
N SER A 249 29.79 19.24 -10.67
CA SER A 249 31.00 19.45 -9.87
C SER A 249 32.17 18.58 -10.34
N LEU A 250 31.93 17.64 -11.28
CA LEU A 250 32.96 16.77 -11.81
C LEU A 250 33.53 17.33 -13.11
N GLN A 251 34.82 17.13 -13.29
CA GLN A 251 35.58 17.55 -14.46
C GLN A 251 36.39 16.36 -14.99
N PRO A 252 36.37 16.09 -16.32
CA PRO A 252 37.25 15.12 -16.95
C PRO A 252 38.72 15.37 -16.61
N TRP A 253 39.49 14.30 -16.42
CA TRP A 253 40.92 14.30 -16.06
C TRP A 253 41.29 15.00 -14.74
N VAL A 254 40.31 15.54 -14.02
CA VAL A 254 40.48 16.06 -12.65
C VAL A 254 39.86 15.13 -11.63
N HIS A 255 38.70 14.53 -11.94
CA HIS A 255 37.95 13.65 -11.04
C HIS A 255 37.70 12.25 -11.62
N TYR A 256 37.71 12.10 -12.94
CA TYR A 256 37.47 10.83 -13.62
C TYR A 256 38.08 10.90 -15.03
N VAL A 257 38.25 9.76 -15.68
CA VAL A 257 38.70 9.70 -17.08
C VAL A 257 37.50 9.40 -17.99
N PRO A 258 37.19 10.24 -18.98
CA PRO A 258 36.08 10.00 -19.90
C PRO A 258 36.44 8.90 -20.91
N PHE A 259 35.45 8.13 -21.32
CA PHE A 259 35.53 7.24 -22.48
C PHE A 259 34.17 7.20 -23.20
N TRP A 260 34.02 6.39 -24.25
CA TRP A 260 32.83 6.30 -25.09
C TRP A 260 32.62 7.52 -26.00
N ASN A 261 33.71 8.00 -26.61
CA ASN A 261 33.73 9.22 -27.41
C ASN A 261 34.61 9.13 -28.68
N ALA A 262 35.20 7.98 -28.99
CA ALA A 262 36.06 7.85 -30.17
C ALA A 262 35.28 7.69 -31.48
N THR A 263 35.92 8.13 -32.55
CA THR A 263 35.52 7.92 -33.94
C THR A 263 36.54 7.04 -34.65
N GLY A 264 36.07 6.11 -35.48
CA GLY A 264 36.89 5.27 -36.33
C GLY A 264 37.56 6.03 -37.48
N PRO A 265 38.40 5.35 -38.28
CA PRO A 265 39.09 5.95 -39.43
C PRO A 265 38.16 6.49 -40.52
N ASP A 266 36.93 5.98 -40.58
CA ASP A 266 35.84 6.41 -41.46
C ASP A 266 35.03 7.60 -40.89
N GLY A 267 35.39 8.08 -39.70
CA GLY A 267 34.70 9.16 -38.99
C GLY A 267 33.46 8.72 -38.21
N GLU A 268 33.13 7.43 -38.21
CA GLU A 268 31.94 6.91 -37.53
C GLU A 268 32.22 6.61 -36.04
N PRO A 269 31.26 6.79 -35.13
CA PRO A 269 31.45 6.49 -33.70
C PRO A 269 31.78 5.00 -33.46
N VAL A 270 32.74 4.72 -32.58
CA VAL A 270 33.11 3.35 -32.17
C VAL A 270 32.89 3.11 -30.69
N MET A 271 32.59 1.86 -30.32
CA MET A 271 32.25 1.45 -28.94
C MET A 271 33.43 0.80 -28.18
N ASP A 272 34.62 0.72 -28.80
CA ASP A 272 35.77 -0.07 -28.31
C ASP A 272 36.89 0.80 -27.73
N ASP A 273 36.66 2.11 -27.56
CA ASP A 273 37.68 3.08 -27.15
C ASP A 273 38.22 2.87 -25.73
N VAL A 274 37.56 2.04 -24.94
CA VAL A 274 38.00 1.63 -23.59
C VAL A 274 39.43 1.08 -23.59
N TYR A 275 39.87 0.37 -24.65
CA TYR A 275 41.23 -0.18 -24.71
C TYR A 275 42.28 0.93 -24.77
N HIS A 276 42.08 1.92 -25.65
CA HIS A 276 42.98 3.07 -25.76
C HIS A 276 43.00 3.89 -24.46
N VAL A 277 41.83 4.09 -23.84
CA VAL A 277 41.75 4.76 -22.53
C VAL A 277 42.51 3.98 -21.45
N LEU A 278 42.47 2.64 -21.49
CA LEU A 278 43.23 1.80 -20.56
C LEU A 278 44.74 1.94 -20.77
N ASP A 279 45.19 1.99 -22.02
CA ASP A 279 46.60 2.21 -22.33
C ASP A 279 47.07 3.59 -21.84
N ASP A 280 46.24 4.62 -22.02
CA ASP A 280 46.53 5.98 -21.55
C ASP A 280 46.65 6.04 -20.02
N VAL A 281 45.73 5.43 -19.27
CA VAL A 281 45.78 5.45 -17.79
C VAL A 281 46.87 4.54 -17.24
N ARG A 282 47.23 3.45 -17.93
CA ARG A 282 48.38 2.60 -17.56
C ARG A 282 49.70 3.34 -17.79
N ARG A 283 49.84 4.03 -18.91
CA ARG A 283 50.99 4.91 -19.15
C ARG A 283 51.07 6.01 -18.09
N LEU A 284 49.95 6.63 -17.73
CA LEU A 284 49.91 7.62 -16.66
C LEU A 284 50.31 7.02 -15.30
N ASP A 285 49.88 5.80 -14.97
CA ASP A 285 50.26 5.09 -13.74
C ASP A 285 51.78 4.81 -13.68
N GLN A 286 52.37 4.46 -14.82
CA GLN A 286 53.80 4.14 -14.93
C GLN A 286 54.68 5.40 -14.92
N GLU A 287 54.33 6.40 -15.73
CA GLU A 287 55.16 7.58 -15.95
C GLU A 287 54.91 8.67 -14.90
N GLN A 288 53.66 8.83 -14.43
CA GLN A 288 53.24 9.92 -13.55
C GLN A 288 52.24 9.44 -12.47
N PRO A 289 52.59 8.47 -11.62
CA PRO A 289 51.68 7.89 -10.63
C PRO A 289 51.09 8.95 -9.67
N ALA A 290 51.85 10.00 -9.34
CA ALA A 290 51.37 11.09 -8.50
C ALA A 290 50.24 11.91 -9.15
N ALA A 291 50.24 12.06 -10.48
CA ALA A 291 49.16 12.73 -11.20
C ALA A 291 47.89 11.87 -11.17
N LEU A 292 48.03 10.56 -11.41
CA LEU A 292 46.91 9.61 -11.33
C LEU A 292 46.27 9.58 -9.92
N GLN A 293 47.09 9.50 -8.87
CA GLN A 293 46.61 9.52 -7.50
C GLN A 293 45.90 10.84 -7.14
N ARG A 294 46.28 11.96 -7.77
CA ARG A 294 45.59 13.24 -7.59
C ARG A 294 44.17 13.22 -8.14
N ILE A 295 43.95 12.56 -9.29
CA ILE A 295 42.60 12.38 -9.86
C ILE A 295 41.71 11.61 -8.88
N ILE A 296 42.25 10.52 -8.31
CA ILE A 296 41.55 9.69 -7.31
C ILE A 296 41.26 10.50 -6.04
N ALA A 297 42.23 11.27 -5.54
CA ALA A 297 42.06 12.08 -4.34
C ALA A 297 40.98 13.17 -4.53
N ASN A 298 40.95 13.82 -5.69
CA ASN A 298 39.92 14.81 -6.04
C ASN A 298 38.52 14.16 -6.10
N ALA A 299 38.40 12.98 -6.72
CA ALA A 299 37.17 12.19 -6.74
C ALA A 299 36.63 11.91 -5.34
N GLN A 300 37.50 11.42 -4.45
CA GLN A 300 37.15 11.15 -3.06
C GLN A 300 36.77 12.42 -2.29
N GLY A 301 37.38 13.56 -2.62
CA GLY A 301 37.00 14.87 -2.10
C GLY A 301 35.53 15.20 -2.38
N VAL A 302 35.08 14.99 -3.61
CA VAL A 302 33.67 15.17 -3.98
C VAL A 302 32.79 14.12 -3.30
N ALA A 303 33.21 12.85 -3.25
CA ALA A 303 32.42 11.76 -2.66
C ALA A 303 32.03 12.02 -1.19
N LYS A 304 32.90 12.68 -0.41
CA LYS A 304 32.62 13.09 0.98
C LYS A 304 31.41 14.01 1.09
N LEU A 305 31.14 14.82 0.08
CA LEU A 305 29.99 15.72 0.00
C LEU A 305 28.70 15.01 -0.45
N LEU A 306 28.76 13.72 -0.77
CA LEU A 306 27.61 12.93 -1.24
C LEU A 306 27.00 12.06 -0.14
N SER A 307 27.40 12.27 1.12
CA SER A 307 26.89 11.55 2.29
C SER A 307 25.40 11.77 2.49
N LYS A 308 24.75 10.89 3.27
CA LYS A 308 23.32 11.01 3.59
C LYS A 308 22.96 12.39 4.17
N ALA A 309 23.79 12.92 5.07
CA ALA A 309 23.53 14.21 5.71
C ALA A 309 23.58 15.34 4.67
N MET A 310 24.64 15.36 3.84
CA MET A 310 24.80 16.38 2.80
C MET A 310 23.70 16.31 1.73
N ARG A 311 23.20 15.11 1.39
CA ARG A 311 22.04 14.96 0.50
C ARG A 311 20.79 15.61 1.07
N LEU A 312 20.55 15.49 2.38
CA LEU A 312 19.40 16.13 3.04
C LEU A 312 19.56 17.67 3.09
N GLU A 313 20.78 18.16 3.34
CA GLU A 313 21.06 19.61 3.24
C GLU A 313 20.87 20.14 1.81
N TYR A 314 21.27 19.35 0.81
CA TYR A 314 20.99 19.70 -0.59
C TYR A 314 19.48 19.77 -0.86
N TYR A 315 18.69 18.81 -0.35
CA TYR A 315 17.23 18.87 -0.46
C TYR A 315 16.66 20.15 0.15
N LYS A 316 17.13 20.54 1.34
CA LYS A 316 16.73 21.80 1.98
C LYS A 316 17.04 23.00 1.07
N ALA A 317 18.28 23.12 0.61
CA ALA A 317 18.69 24.22 -0.26
C ALA A 317 17.91 24.23 -1.59
N ALA A 318 17.61 23.06 -2.15
CA ALA A 318 16.85 22.94 -3.39
C ALA A 318 15.38 23.34 -3.20
N LEU A 319 14.78 23.02 -2.05
CA LEU A 319 13.41 23.42 -1.71
C LEU A 319 13.31 24.93 -1.39
N GLU A 320 14.30 25.49 -0.72
CA GLU A 320 14.39 26.95 -0.48
C GLU A 320 14.55 27.70 -1.81
N GLY A 321 15.45 27.24 -2.68
CA GLY A 321 15.62 27.79 -4.02
C GLY A 321 14.37 27.64 -4.89
N TYR A 322 13.67 26.50 -4.82
CA TYR A 322 12.40 26.31 -5.53
C TYR A 322 11.32 27.25 -5.03
N LYS A 323 11.15 27.37 -3.71
CA LYS A 323 10.22 28.32 -3.11
C LYS A 323 10.48 29.75 -3.59
N ALA A 324 11.74 30.16 -3.72
CA ALA A 324 12.10 31.50 -4.20
C ALA A 324 11.69 31.77 -5.66
N LEU A 325 11.41 30.73 -6.47
CA LEU A 325 10.86 30.91 -7.82
C LEU A 325 9.38 31.33 -7.81
N PHE A 326 8.70 31.19 -6.68
CA PHE A 326 7.26 31.43 -6.52
C PHE A 326 7.04 32.41 -5.35
N PRO A 327 7.02 33.73 -5.62
CA PRO A 327 6.86 34.75 -4.58
C PRO A 327 5.59 34.60 -3.73
N ASP A 328 4.56 33.95 -4.28
CA ASP A 328 3.27 33.68 -3.66
C ASP A 328 3.20 32.32 -2.94
N MET A 329 4.26 31.52 -2.93
CA MET A 329 4.24 30.13 -2.42
C MET A 329 3.69 30.01 -1.00
N ASP A 330 4.05 30.91 -0.09
CA ASP A 330 3.56 30.85 1.30
C ASP A 330 2.05 31.08 1.36
N ALA A 331 1.57 32.15 0.73
CA ALA A 331 0.15 32.46 0.67
C ALA A 331 -0.66 31.37 -0.04
N PHE A 332 -0.09 30.82 -1.13
CA PHE A 332 -0.68 29.71 -1.86
C PHE A 332 -0.77 28.46 -1.01
N VAL A 333 0.31 28.06 -0.31
CA VAL A 333 0.32 26.86 0.55
C VAL A 333 -0.69 26.99 1.68
N GLU A 334 -0.80 28.16 2.32
CA GLU A 334 -1.81 28.39 3.36
C GLU A 334 -3.24 28.27 2.81
N SER A 335 -3.54 28.93 1.69
CA SER A 335 -4.85 28.82 1.03
C SER A 335 -5.13 27.40 0.55
N PHE A 336 -4.12 26.69 0.04
CA PHE A 336 -4.22 25.31 -0.42
C PHE A 336 -4.55 24.38 0.74
N VAL A 337 -3.83 24.51 1.86
CA VAL A 337 -4.11 23.76 3.10
C VAL A 337 -5.51 24.07 3.63
N GLN A 338 -5.96 25.34 3.58
CA GLN A 338 -7.32 25.70 3.96
C GLN A 338 -8.36 25.06 3.02
N SER A 339 -8.10 25.01 1.71
CA SER A 339 -8.98 24.36 0.74
C SER A 339 -9.08 22.84 0.98
N LEU A 340 -7.97 22.20 1.34
CA LEU A 340 -7.94 20.79 1.71
C LEU A 340 -8.72 20.53 3.02
N ARG A 341 -8.82 21.53 3.90
CA ARG A 341 -9.64 21.47 5.12
C ARG A 341 -11.13 21.74 4.83
N SER A 342 -11.45 22.54 3.81
CA SER A 342 -12.81 23.01 3.50
C SER A 342 -13.57 22.15 2.49
N LYS A 343 -12.89 21.35 1.67
CA LYS A 343 -13.53 20.36 0.79
C LYS A 343 -14.11 19.25 1.67
N GLY A 344 -15.43 19.30 1.91
CA GLY A 344 -16.24 18.31 2.64
C GLY A 344 -15.47 17.69 3.79
N SER A 345 -15.39 18.42 4.91
CA SER A 345 -14.42 18.05 5.94
C SER A 345 -14.62 16.60 6.33
N MET A 346 -13.54 15.84 6.52
CA MET A 346 -13.60 14.49 7.08
C MET A 346 -14.52 14.44 8.31
N LYS A 347 -14.65 15.56 9.03
CA LYS A 347 -15.59 15.77 10.13
C LYS A 347 -17.07 15.73 9.70
N GLU A 348 -17.48 16.42 8.65
CA GLU A 348 -18.88 16.38 8.14
C GLU A 348 -19.24 14.98 7.62
N GLU A 349 -18.34 14.33 6.87
CA GLU A 349 -18.54 12.95 6.42
C GLU A 349 -18.59 11.98 7.60
N TRP A 350 -17.76 12.22 8.62
CA TRP A 350 -17.76 11.43 9.85
C TRP A 350 -19.04 11.63 10.68
N GLU A 351 -19.54 12.86 10.80
CA GLU A 351 -20.80 13.17 11.49
C GLU A 351 -22.00 12.52 10.77
N ALA A 352 -22.04 12.59 9.43
CA ALA A 352 -23.04 11.88 8.64
C ALA A 352 -22.95 10.36 8.84
N PHE A 353 -21.74 9.82 8.83
CA PHE A 353 -21.49 8.39 9.07
C PHE A 353 -21.95 7.93 10.46
N LEU A 354 -21.70 8.72 11.51
CA LEU A 354 -22.18 8.43 12.86
C LEU A 354 -23.71 8.51 12.94
N LYS A 355 -24.33 9.48 12.27
CA LYS A 355 -25.79 9.66 12.22
C LYS A 355 -26.51 8.49 11.55
N ASP A 356 -25.97 8.01 10.43
CA ASP A 356 -26.56 6.88 9.71
C ASP A 356 -26.43 5.57 10.49
N ASN A 357 -25.40 5.44 11.33
CA ASN A 357 -25.05 4.18 11.99
C ASN A 357 -25.22 4.19 13.51
N LEU A 358 -24.30 4.84 14.23
CA LEU A 358 -24.25 4.81 15.70
C LEU A 358 -25.50 5.41 16.33
N GLU A 359 -25.99 6.53 15.79
CA GLU A 359 -27.17 7.20 16.34
C GLU A 359 -28.43 6.35 16.19
N GLN A 360 -28.54 5.54 15.13
CA GLN A 360 -29.65 4.59 14.96
C GLN A 360 -29.65 3.51 16.04
N ASP A 361 -28.47 3.09 16.50
CA ASP A 361 -28.35 2.09 17.57
C ASP A 361 -28.54 2.69 18.97
N ILE A 362 -28.14 3.95 19.17
CA ILE A 362 -28.25 4.64 20.46
C ILE A 362 -29.69 5.12 20.72
N LYS A 363 -30.41 5.57 19.69
CA LYS A 363 -31.73 6.20 19.81
C LYS A 363 -32.76 5.37 20.62
N PRO A 364 -32.96 4.05 20.35
CA PRO A 364 -33.91 3.26 21.13
C PRO A 364 -33.60 3.20 22.63
N TRP A 365 -32.35 3.44 23.01
CA TRP A 365 -31.91 3.43 24.40
C TRP A 365 -31.97 4.80 25.05
N GLN A 366 -31.85 5.88 24.28
CA GLN A 366 -32.14 7.23 24.76
C GLN A 366 -33.60 7.35 25.18
N ASP A 367 -34.52 6.73 24.44
CA ASP A 367 -35.95 6.70 24.77
C ASP A 367 -36.26 5.90 26.05
N ARG A 368 -35.32 5.04 26.49
CA ARG A 368 -35.41 4.22 27.71
C ARG A 368 -34.57 4.76 28.88
N ALA A 369 -33.74 5.77 28.63
CA ALA A 369 -32.87 6.35 29.63
C ALA A 369 -33.67 7.18 30.67
N PRO A 370 -33.15 7.38 31.89
CA PRO A 370 -31.86 6.92 32.38
C PRO A 370 -31.84 5.42 32.71
N LEU A 371 -30.81 4.72 32.23
CA LEU A 371 -30.54 3.33 32.58
C LEU A 371 -29.78 3.24 33.91
N LYS A 372 -29.77 2.05 34.53
CA LYS A 372 -29.07 1.77 35.79
C LYS A 372 -27.86 0.89 35.56
N ALA A 373 -26.68 1.31 36.06
CA ALA A 373 -25.44 0.58 35.80
C ALA A 373 -25.43 -0.84 36.40
N GLU A 374 -26.16 -1.09 37.50
CA GLU A 374 -26.31 -2.44 38.08
C GLU A 374 -26.98 -3.45 37.14
N GLU A 375 -27.87 -2.98 36.25
CA GLU A 375 -28.54 -3.83 35.26
C GLU A 375 -27.55 -4.44 34.25
N ILE A 376 -26.36 -3.88 34.08
CA ILE A 376 -25.28 -4.45 33.26
C ILE A 376 -24.89 -5.83 33.76
N PHE A 377 -24.81 -6.03 35.07
CA PHE A 377 -24.40 -7.33 35.62
C PHE A 377 -25.54 -8.33 35.59
N ARG A 378 -26.77 -7.87 35.84
CA ARG A 378 -27.98 -8.71 35.71
C ARG A 378 -28.14 -9.18 34.27
N MET A 379 -27.96 -8.30 33.30
CA MET A 379 -28.04 -8.62 31.88
C MET A 379 -26.89 -9.52 31.41
N PHE A 380 -25.67 -9.29 31.89
CA PHE A 380 -24.54 -10.18 31.59
C PHE A 380 -24.78 -11.61 32.11
N ALA A 381 -25.27 -11.74 33.35
CA ALA A 381 -25.65 -13.05 33.91
C ALA A 381 -26.80 -13.68 33.12
N TYR A 382 -27.84 -12.91 32.80
CA TYR A 382 -28.97 -13.37 31.98
C TYR A 382 -28.48 -13.90 30.62
N PHE A 383 -27.64 -13.15 29.90
CA PHE A 383 -27.12 -13.63 28.62
C PHE A 383 -26.31 -14.92 28.78
N ARG A 384 -25.41 -14.99 29.75
CA ARG A 384 -24.60 -16.19 29.98
C ARG A 384 -25.48 -17.42 30.26
N ASP A 385 -26.49 -17.25 31.11
CA ASP A 385 -27.31 -18.37 31.59
C ASP A 385 -28.39 -18.78 30.56
N GLU A 386 -29.04 -17.80 29.91
CA GLU A 386 -30.12 -18.03 28.93
C GLU A 386 -29.58 -18.47 27.56
N THR A 387 -28.52 -17.82 27.07
CA THR A 387 -28.00 -18.10 25.71
C THR A 387 -26.93 -19.18 25.70
N ARG A 388 -26.44 -19.59 26.88
CA ARG A 388 -25.31 -20.51 27.06
C ARG A 388 -24.08 -20.10 26.26
N LEU A 389 -23.93 -18.80 25.99
CA LEU A 389 -22.76 -18.27 25.31
C LEU A 389 -21.52 -18.54 26.14
N ALA A 390 -20.51 -19.08 25.47
CA ALA A 390 -19.28 -19.43 26.12
C ALA A 390 -18.48 -18.15 26.48
N PRO A 391 -17.73 -18.15 27.59
CA PRO A 391 -17.01 -16.96 28.09
C PRO A 391 -15.98 -16.37 27.11
N ASP A 392 -15.55 -17.15 26.12
CA ASP A 392 -14.68 -16.72 25.03
C ASP A 392 -15.36 -15.77 24.04
N LEU A 393 -16.69 -15.75 23.96
CA LEU A 393 -17.46 -14.94 23.02
C LEU A 393 -18.04 -13.67 23.63
N MET A 394 -18.27 -13.63 24.95
CA MET A 394 -18.88 -12.49 25.63
C MET A 394 -18.24 -12.21 26.98
N GLN A 395 -17.83 -10.95 27.21
CA GLN A 395 -17.15 -10.57 28.45
C GLN A 395 -17.59 -9.18 28.95
N LEU A 396 -17.55 -8.99 30.27
CA LEU A 396 -17.56 -7.67 30.88
C LEU A 396 -16.22 -6.96 30.65
N VAL A 397 -16.29 -5.74 30.14
CA VAL A 397 -15.14 -4.88 29.88
C VAL A 397 -15.25 -3.64 30.74
N LEU A 398 -14.19 -3.33 31.48
CA LEU A 398 -14.06 -2.15 32.31
C LEU A 398 -13.01 -1.22 31.69
N VAL A 399 -13.37 0.03 31.45
CA VAL A 399 -12.40 1.10 31.23
C VAL A 399 -12.33 1.91 32.52
N TYR A 400 -11.14 2.00 33.11
CA TYR A 400 -10.90 2.78 34.33
C TYR A 400 -9.58 3.54 34.22
N ASN A 401 -9.61 4.85 34.46
CA ASN A 401 -8.46 5.75 34.32
C ASN A 401 -7.72 5.54 32.99
N ASN A 402 -8.49 5.56 31.89
CA ASN A 402 -8.00 5.34 30.52
C ASN A 402 -7.26 4.00 30.31
N THR A 403 -7.56 2.98 31.09
CA THR A 403 -6.98 1.63 30.95
C THR A 403 -8.09 0.62 30.75
N LEU A 404 -7.90 -0.27 29.77
CA LEU A 404 -8.84 -1.34 29.44
C LEU A 404 -8.56 -2.57 30.32
N TYR A 405 -9.62 -3.12 30.92
CA TYR A 405 -9.61 -4.33 31.73
C TYR A 405 -10.71 -5.29 31.27
N TRP A 406 -10.39 -6.58 31.27
CA TRP A 406 -11.31 -7.68 31.04
C TRP A 406 -11.66 -8.33 32.37
N VAL A 407 -12.95 -8.47 32.70
CA VAL A 407 -13.39 -9.02 33.99
C VAL A 407 -13.82 -10.46 33.81
N TYR A 408 -13.03 -11.44 34.24
CA TYR A 408 -13.28 -12.86 34.03
C TYR A 408 -12.72 -13.75 35.15
N GLY A 409 -12.89 -15.07 35.03
CA GLY A 409 -12.44 -16.07 35.99
C GLY A 409 -13.46 -16.40 37.09
N PRO A 410 -13.21 -17.45 37.90
CA PRO A 410 -14.15 -17.92 38.93
C PRO A 410 -14.47 -16.86 39.99
N ASP A 411 -13.52 -15.99 40.30
CA ASP A 411 -13.68 -14.92 41.29
C ASP A 411 -14.15 -13.58 40.67
N GLY A 412 -14.20 -13.50 39.33
CA GLY A 412 -14.55 -12.31 38.57
C GLY A 412 -13.55 -11.16 38.76
N GLN A 413 -12.26 -11.44 38.64
CA GLN A 413 -11.19 -10.43 38.77
C GLN A 413 -11.02 -9.64 37.47
N ALA A 414 -10.43 -8.45 37.58
CA ALA A 414 -10.08 -7.61 36.44
C ALA A 414 -8.64 -7.84 35.99
N HIS A 415 -8.48 -8.15 34.71
CA HIS A 415 -7.21 -8.44 34.07
C HIS A 415 -6.90 -7.40 32.99
N ARG A 416 -5.64 -6.97 32.88
CA ARG A 416 -5.21 -6.06 31.80
C ARG A 416 -5.11 -6.76 30.45
N GLU A 417 -4.89 -8.06 30.46
CA GLU A 417 -4.84 -8.88 29.26
C GLU A 417 -6.20 -9.54 29.03
N VAL A 418 -6.51 -9.81 27.76
CA VAL A 418 -7.69 -10.57 27.34
C VAL A 418 -7.54 -12.05 27.76
N PRO A 419 -8.64 -12.78 28.07
CA PRO A 419 -8.57 -14.22 28.31
C PRO A 419 -7.85 -14.96 27.18
N GLU A 420 -7.04 -15.97 27.50
CA GLU A 420 -6.34 -16.79 26.49
C GLU A 420 -7.31 -17.50 25.55
N VAL A 421 -8.46 -17.93 26.08
CA VAL A 421 -9.53 -18.55 25.31
C VAL A 421 -10.39 -17.54 24.54
N GLY A 422 -10.18 -16.23 24.73
CA GLY A 422 -11.02 -15.20 24.14
C GLY A 422 -11.03 -15.25 22.61
N SER A 423 -12.14 -14.82 22.01
CA SER A 423 -12.27 -14.83 20.55
C SER A 423 -11.19 -13.97 19.88
N GLN A 424 -10.85 -14.29 18.63
CA GLN A 424 -9.91 -13.50 17.84
C GLN A 424 -10.29 -12.01 17.77
N TYR A 425 -11.59 -11.71 17.84
CA TYR A 425 -12.09 -10.34 17.82
C TYR A 425 -11.74 -9.58 19.11
N MET A 426 -11.83 -10.24 20.27
CA MET A 426 -11.42 -9.67 21.55
C MET A 426 -9.92 -9.40 21.58
N HIS A 427 -9.09 -10.34 21.11
CA HIS A 427 -7.64 -10.15 21.04
C HIS A 427 -7.25 -8.97 20.15
N GLN A 428 -7.96 -8.78 19.03
CA GLN A 428 -7.65 -7.73 18.07
C GLN A 428 -8.15 -6.37 18.54
N LEU A 429 -9.33 -6.33 19.19
CA LEU A 429 -9.77 -5.13 19.91
C LEU A 429 -8.75 -4.74 20.97
N HIS A 430 -8.36 -5.67 21.84
CA HIS A 430 -7.38 -5.41 22.91
C HIS A 430 -6.07 -4.86 22.33
N ARG A 431 -5.50 -5.55 21.32
CA ARG A 431 -4.25 -5.15 20.68
C ARG A 431 -4.27 -3.71 20.17
N HIS A 432 -5.38 -3.28 19.58
CA HIS A 432 -5.49 -1.96 18.96
C HIS A 432 -5.94 -0.88 19.95
N LEU A 433 -7.02 -1.11 20.70
CA LEU A 433 -7.59 -0.16 21.63
C LEU A 433 -6.67 0.06 22.84
N ALA A 434 -6.23 -1.00 23.53
CA ALA A 434 -5.35 -0.86 24.70
C ALA A 434 -4.02 -0.17 24.34
N ARG A 435 -3.49 -0.40 23.13
CA ARG A 435 -2.31 0.30 22.63
C ARG A 435 -2.58 1.78 22.32
N ALA A 436 -3.78 2.14 21.87
CA ALA A 436 -4.15 3.54 21.64
C ALA A 436 -4.28 4.30 22.97
N LEU A 437 -4.95 3.68 23.95
CA LEU A 437 -5.13 4.23 25.31
C LEU A 437 -3.79 4.42 26.03
N ARG A 438 -2.94 3.37 26.09
CA ARG A 438 -1.60 3.46 26.71
C ARG A 438 -0.69 4.52 26.07
N ALA A 439 -0.88 4.80 24.79
CA ALA A 439 -0.09 5.79 24.07
C ALA A 439 -0.65 7.22 24.18
N GLY A 440 -1.77 7.42 24.91
CA GLY A 440 -2.46 8.71 24.98
C GLY A 440 -3.05 9.18 23.65
N ARG A 441 -3.22 8.27 22.68
CA ARG A 441 -3.81 8.58 21.36
C ARG A 441 -5.33 8.56 21.38
N LEU A 442 -5.92 7.96 22.41
CA LEU A 442 -7.35 7.94 22.66
C LEU A 442 -7.57 8.13 24.16
N GLN A 443 -8.63 8.85 24.52
CA GLN A 443 -9.07 9.03 25.89
C GLN A 443 -10.51 8.53 25.99
N LEU A 444 -10.78 7.67 26.96
CA LEU A 444 -12.10 7.12 27.23
C LEU A 444 -12.55 7.42 28.66
N PRO A 445 -13.87 7.56 28.91
CA PRO A 445 -14.42 7.72 30.25
C PRO A 445 -14.32 6.43 31.06
N ASN A 446 -14.50 6.55 32.38
CA ASN A 446 -14.71 5.40 33.25
C ASN A 446 -16.07 4.77 32.91
N VAL A 447 -16.08 3.49 32.54
CA VAL A 447 -17.28 2.79 32.10
C VAL A 447 -17.12 1.29 32.25
N VAL A 448 -18.22 0.58 32.49
CA VAL A 448 -18.31 -0.88 32.32
C VAL A 448 -19.39 -1.21 31.31
N PHE A 449 -19.17 -2.21 30.47
CA PHE A 449 -20.12 -2.64 29.45
C PHE A 449 -19.96 -4.13 29.10
N ILE A 450 -20.99 -4.70 28.47
CA ILE A 450 -20.97 -6.06 27.92
C ILE A 450 -20.43 -5.99 26.50
N TYR A 451 -19.38 -6.76 26.20
CA TYR A 451 -18.81 -6.88 24.86
C TYR A 451 -19.05 -8.30 24.33
N ASN A 452 -19.87 -8.39 23.28
CA ASN A 452 -20.27 -9.62 22.60
C ASN A 452 -19.59 -9.72 21.23
N THR A 453 -19.03 -10.90 20.97
CA THR A 453 -18.35 -11.24 19.72
C THR A 453 -18.92 -12.50 19.07
N ASP A 454 -20.07 -13.00 19.55
CA ASP A 454 -20.76 -14.13 18.94
C ASP A 454 -21.11 -13.85 17.47
N ASP A 455 -20.72 -14.77 16.60
CA ASP A 455 -21.01 -14.80 15.18
C ASP A 455 -21.84 -16.03 14.76
N ASN A 456 -22.47 -16.72 15.73
CA ASN A 456 -23.30 -17.91 15.51
C ASN A 456 -24.80 -17.62 15.32
N GLY A 457 -25.19 -16.35 15.26
CA GLY A 457 -26.56 -15.94 14.89
C GLY A 457 -27.60 -16.02 16.02
N ILE A 458 -27.19 -16.05 17.29
CA ILE A 458 -28.08 -16.21 18.47
C ILE A 458 -29.01 -14.99 18.72
N ARG A 459 -28.78 -13.86 18.05
CA ARG A 459 -29.53 -12.59 18.19
C ARG A 459 -29.77 -12.22 19.66
N ILE A 460 -28.69 -11.95 20.39
CA ILE A 460 -28.72 -11.85 21.86
C ILE A 460 -29.70 -10.77 22.37
N ALA A 461 -29.81 -9.64 21.66
CA ALA A 461 -30.69 -8.54 22.04
C ALA A 461 -31.91 -8.38 21.10
N ARG A 462 -32.47 -9.49 20.59
CA ARG A 462 -33.74 -9.48 19.85
C ARG A 462 -34.87 -8.84 20.68
N PRO A 463 -35.84 -8.15 20.06
CA PRO A 463 -36.82 -7.33 20.79
C PRO A 463 -37.82 -8.14 21.63
N THR A 464 -37.95 -9.45 21.38
CA THR A 464 -38.80 -10.34 22.19
C THR A 464 -38.17 -10.75 23.53
N ARG A 465 -36.90 -10.43 23.78
CA ARG A 465 -36.24 -10.63 25.07
C ARG A 465 -36.37 -9.39 25.94
N ASN A 466 -36.39 -9.58 27.27
CA ASN A 466 -36.46 -8.48 28.22
C ASN A 466 -35.08 -7.81 28.40
N ILE A 467 -34.63 -7.04 27.40
CA ILE A 467 -33.32 -6.39 27.42
C ILE A 467 -33.40 -5.04 28.15
N THR A 468 -32.76 -4.96 29.32
CA THR A 468 -32.72 -3.74 30.16
C THR A 468 -31.53 -2.83 29.86
N VAL A 469 -30.45 -3.34 29.24
CA VAL A 469 -29.28 -2.56 28.80
C VAL A 469 -28.71 -3.11 27.49
N PRO A 470 -28.13 -2.26 26.62
CA PRO A 470 -27.53 -2.74 25.38
C PRO A 470 -26.16 -3.41 25.61
N PRO A 471 -25.89 -4.57 24.99
CA PRO A 471 -24.53 -5.02 24.75
C PRO A 471 -23.92 -4.30 23.54
N PHE A 472 -22.58 -4.22 23.49
CA PHE A 472 -21.86 -3.95 22.24
C PHE A 472 -21.65 -5.26 21.47
N SER A 473 -22.04 -5.28 20.20
CA SER A 473 -21.94 -6.46 19.33
C SER A 473 -21.27 -6.13 17.99
N LEU A 474 -20.67 -7.13 17.33
CA LEU A 474 -19.98 -6.94 16.04
C LEU A 474 -20.94 -6.91 14.84
N CYS A 475 -22.05 -7.63 14.96
CA CYS A 475 -23.10 -7.71 13.96
C CYS A 475 -24.45 -7.85 14.65
N LYS A 476 -25.51 -7.54 13.91
CA LYS A 476 -26.89 -7.78 14.36
C LYS A 476 -27.82 -7.93 13.17
N SER A 477 -29.05 -8.34 13.42
CA SER A 477 -30.09 -8.36 12.39
C SER A 477 -30.86 -7.04 12.30
N GLN A 478 -31.24 -6.69 11.07
CA GLN A 478 -32.10 -5.56 10.72
C GLN A 478 -33.13 -6.02 9.68
N GLY A 479 -34.37 -5.56 9.83
CA GLY A 479 -35.51 -5.94 8.99
C GLY A 479 -36.01 -7.36 9.24
N TRP A 480 -35.70 -7.95 10.40
CA TRP A 480 -36.13 -9.30 10.72
C TRP A 480 -37.64 -9.37 11.01
N PHE A 481 -38.25 -10.54 10.83
CA PHE A 481 -39.71 -10.71 10.93
C PHE A 481 -40.33 -10.41 12.30
N ASP A 482 -39.55 -10.45 13.38
CA ASP A 482 -39.99 -10.13 14.75
C ASP A 482 -39.37 -8.82 15.28
N GLY A 483 -38.74 -8.03 14.40
CA GLY A 483 -38.15 -6.73 14.70
C GLY A 483 -36.62 -6.73 14.81
N ASP A 484 -36.05 -5.52 14.85
CA ASP A 484 -34.61 -5.27 14.84
C ASP A 484 -33.95 -5.57 16.19
N ASP A 485 -32.72 -6.07 16.15
CA ASP A 485 -31.91 -6.29 17.34
C ASP A 485 -31.47 -4.96 17.99
N LEU A 486 -31.47 -4.95 19.32
CA LEU A 486 -31.24 -3.77 20.15
C LEU A 486 -29.76 -3.58 20.54
N ASP A 487 -28.86 -4.47 20.11
CA ASP A 487 -27.42 -4.34 20.29
C ASP A 487 -26.88 -3.03 19.69
N ILE A 488 -25.87 -2.43 20.33
CA ILE A 488 -25.12 -1.32 19.72
C ILE A 488 -23.96 -1.91 18.93
N LEU A 489 -23.93 -1.66 17.62
CA LEU A 489 -22.87 -2.18 16.77
C LEU A 489 -21.57 -1.42 16.98
N VAL A 490 -20.48 -2.17 17.11
CA VAL A 490 -19.12 -1.63 17.15
C VAL A 490 -18.22 -2.32 16.12
N PRO A 491 -17.16 -1.64 15.64
CA PRO A 491 -16.31 -2.21 14.61
C PRO A 491 -15.53 -3.41 15.13
N GLN A 492 -15.58 -4.54 14.43
CA GLN A 492 -14.53 -5.56 14.57
C GLN A 492 -13.15 -4.97 14.24
N MET A 493 -12.08 -5.48 14.85
CA MET A 493 -10.71 -4.99 14.63
C MET A 493 -9.83 -5.96 13.82
N ILE A 494 -10.47 -6.87 13.07
CA ILE A 494 -9.84 -7.66 12.02
C ILE A 494 -10.26 -7.17 10.63
N ALA A 495 -9.61 -7.69 9.59
CA ALA A 495 -9.96 -7.42 8.19
C ALA A 495 -10.08 -5.91 7.87
N ILE A 496 -9.21 -5.11 8.49
CA ILE A 496 -9.21 -3.65 8.33
C ILE A 496 -8.74 -3.33 6.90
N PRO A 497 -9.48 -2.52 6.11
CA PRO A 497 -8.99 -2.02 4.83
C PRO A 497 -7.75 -1.15 5.06
N ASP A 498 -6.61 -1.57 4.50
CA ASP A 498 -5.31 -0.90 4.72
C ASP A 498 -4.66 -0.36 3.43
N ALA A 499 -5.26 -0.61 2.27
CA ALA A 499 -4.82 -0.13 0.97
C ALA A 499 -5.97 -0.08 -0.04
N LEU A 500 -5.87 0.84 -1.00
CA LEU A 500 -6.67 0.77 -2.23
C LEU A 500 -6.02 -0.24 -3.18
N HIS A 501 -6.78 -1.24 -3.62
CA HIS A 501 -6.31 -2.19 -4.62
C HIS A 501 -6.84 -1.78 -6.00
N ILE A 502 -5.93 -1.32 -6.86
CA ILE A 502 -6.27 -0.77 -8.18
C ILE A 502 -5.65 -1.62 -9.28
N VAL A 503 -6.49 -2.15 -10.16
CA VAL A 503 -6.12 -2.76 -11.44
C VAL A 503 -6.83 -1.99 -12.55
N PRO A 504 -6.17 -1.56 -13.63
CA PRO A 504 -6.84 -0.87 -14.73
C PRO A 504 -8.08 -1.63 -15.21
N TRP A 505 -9.22 -0.94 -15.36
CA TRP A 505 -10.53 -1.58 -15.59
C TRP A 505 -10.54 -2.54 -16.77
N HIS A 506 -9.87 -2.18 -17.87
CA HIS A 506 -9.76 -2.99 -19.09
C HIS A 506 -8.88 -4.25 -18.94
N LEU A 507 -8.09 -4.36 -17.86
CA LEU A 507 -7.29 -5.55 -17.55
C LEU A 507 -8.01 -6.51 -16.61
N LYS A 508 -9.18 -6.13 -16.08
CA LYS A 508 -9.95 -6.98 -15.17
C LYS A 508 -10.71 -8.06 -15.94
N LYS A 509 -10.81 -9.24 -15.33
CA LYS A 509 -11.67 -10.33 -15.78
C LYS A 509 -13.14 -9.92 -15.60
N ASP A 510 -13.93 -10.09 -16.65
CA ASP A 510 -15.38 -9.91 -16.65
C ASP A 510 -16.10 -11.13 -16.04
N LEU A 511 -15.81 -11.41 -14.77
CA LEU A 511 -16.36 -12.52 -14.00
C LEU A 511 -16.73 -12.06 -12.59
N ALA A 512 -17.83 -12.60 -12.07
CA ALA A 512 -18.20 -12.43 -10.67
C ALA A 512 -17.37 -13.36 -9.81
N PHE A 513 -16.69 -12.79 -8.82
CA PHE A 513 -15.64 -13.50 -8.11
C PHE A 513 -15.91 -13.64 -6.62
N PHE A 514 -15.66 -14.84 -6.11
CA PHE A 514 -15.65 -15.14 -4.68
C PHE A 514 -14.70 -16.29 -4.36
N ARG A 515 -14.00 -16.16 -3.23
CA ARG A 515 -13.37 -17.26 -2.50
C ARG A 515 -13.67 -17.14 -1.02
N GLY A 516 -14.13 -18.23 -0.40
CA GLY A 516 -14.42 -18.25 1.03
C GLY A 516 -14.71 -19.65 1.55
N VAL A 517 -14.85 -19.76 2.88
CA VAL A 517 -15.19 -21.01 3.54
C VAL A 517 -16.70 -21.30 3.41
N PRO A 518 -17.12 -22.58 3.41
CA PRO A 518 -18.50 -22.99 3.27
C PRO A 518 -19.30 -22.77 4.57
N SER A 519 -19.56 -21.51 4.90
CA SER A 519 -20.41 -21.11 6.03
C SER A 519 -21.53 -20.20 5.55
N CYS A 520 -22.74 -20.43 6.04
CA CYS A 520 -23.93 -19.66 5.72
C CYS A 520 -24.90 -19.67 6.88
N SER A 521 -25.79 -18.69 6.89
CA SER A 521 -26.93 -18.65 7.78
C SER A 521 -28.00 -19.65 7.30
N ARG A 522 -28.78 -20.20 8.24
CA ARG A 522 -29.90 -21.11 7.91
C ARG A 522 -31.22 -20.39 7.66
N ILE A 523 -31.18 -19.06 7.60
CA ILE A 523 -32.36 -18.18 7.60
C ILE A 523 -33.14 -18.31 6.29
N TRP A 524 -32.45 -18.70 5.22
CA TRP A 524 -32.97 -18.82 3.88
C TRP A 524 -33.63 -20.17 3.58
N GLU A 525 -33.47 -21.17 4.46
CA GLU A 525 -34.01 -22.53 4.22
C GLU A 525 -35.53 -22.50 4.04
N ARG A 526 -36.23 -21.69 4.85
CA ARG A 526 -37.68 -21.50 4.76
C ARG A 526 -38.09 -20.77 3.48
N THR A 527 -37.32 -19.77 3.08
CA THR A 527 -37.61 -18.96 1.88
C THR A 527 -37.47 -19.78 0.61
N TYR A 528 -36.39 -20.55 0.47
CA TYR A 528 -36.13 -21.32 -0.75
C TYR A 528 -36.61 -22.76 -0.69
N LYS A 529 -37.22 -23.18 0.42
CA LYS A 529 -37.68 -24.57 0.67
C LYS A 529 -36.57 -25.59 0.37
N ARG A 530 -35.33 -25.24 0.73
CA ARG A 530 -34.11 -26.02 0.51
C ARG A 530 -33.32 -26.13 1.81
N GLU A 531 -32.79 -27.30 2.07
CA GLU A 531 -31.83 -27.51 3.15
C GLU A 531 -30.51 -26.81 2.82
N GLU A 532 -29.91 -26.14 3.80
CA GLU A 532 -28.68 -25.37 3.61
C GLU A 532 -28.76 -24.38 2.45
N ALA A 533 -29.91 -23.72 2.26
CA ALA A 533 -30.08 -22.68 1.24
C ALA A 533 -29.06 -21.56 1.46
N CYS A 534 -27.95 -21.61 0.73
CA CYS A 534 -26.75 -20.85 1.02
C CYS A 534 -26.17 -20.25 -0.24
N SER A 535 -25.93 -18.94 -0.22
CA SER A 535 -25.34 -18.22 -1.35
C SER A 535 -23.95 -18.72 -1.73
N ARG A 536 -23.08 -18.97 -0.75
CA ARG A 536 -21.71 -19.45 -1.03
C ARG A 536 -21.69 -20.80 -1.74
N MET A 537 -22.49 -21.75 -1.26
CA MET A 537 -22.50 -23.12 -1.75
C MET A 537 -23.24 -23.19 -3.08
N HIS A 538 -24.38 -22.51 -3.18
CA HIS A 538 -25.16 -22.50 -4.41
C HIS A 538 -24.42 -21.80 -5.55
N LEU A 539 -23.82 -20.63 -5.32
CA LEU A 539 -23.06 -19.94 -6.37
C LEU A 539 -21.77 -20.69 -6.76
N ALA A 540 -21.13 -21.40 -5.81
CA ALA A 540 -20.01 -22.28 -6.12
C ALA A 540 -20.45 -23.47 -7.00
N TYR A 541 -21.62 -24.04 -6.72
CA TYR A 541 -22.24 -25.05 -7.58
C TYR A 541 -22.55 -24.50 -8.98
N LEU A 542 -23.16 -23.32 -9.10
CA LEU A 542 -23.45 -22.72 -10.39
C LEU A 542 -22.17 -22.49 -11.21
N SER A 543 -21.11 -21.97 -10.57
CA SER A 543 -19.80 -21.79 -11.20
C SER A 543 -19.18 -23.11 -11.69
N GLU A 544 -19.26 -24.18 -10.87
CA GLU A 544 -18.74 -25.50 -11.25
C GLU A 544 -19.58 -26.20 -12.32
N ARG A 545 -20.91 -26.09 -12.24
CA ARG A 545 -21.84 -26.60 -13.26
C ARG A 545 -21.51 -26.01 -14.62
N ASP A 546 -21.36 -24.69 -14.68
CA ASP A 546 -21.05 -23.99 -15.93
C ASP A 546 -19.65 -24.34 -16.45
N ARG A 547 -18.68 -24.53 -15.55
CA ARG A 547 -17.33 -24.99 -15.89
C ARG A 547 -17.35 -26.38 -16.51
N ARG A 548 -18.08 -27.34 -15.93
CA ARG A 548 -18.24 -28.70 -16.49
C ARG A 548 -18.95 -28.71 -17.84
N ALA A 549 -19.89 -27.78 -18.05
CA ALA A 549 -20.57 -27.60 -19.33
C ALA A 549 -19.73 -26.85 -20.38
N GLY A 550 -18.53 -26.36 -20.04
CA GLY A 550 -17.70 -25.56 -20.95
C GLY A 550 -18.20 -24.12 -21.17
N ASN A 551 -19.08 -23.61 -20.30
CA ASN A 551 -19.71 -22.29 -20.41
C ASN A 551 -19.46 -21.39 -19.17
N ALA A 552 -18.29 -21.47 -18.55
CA ALA A 552 -17.93 -20.64 -17.38
C ALA A 552 -17.59 -19.19 -17.76
N THR A 553 -18.60 -18.42 -18.18
CA THR A 553 -18.46 -17.03 -18.67
C THR A 553 -18.94 -15.97 -17.69
N ALA A 554 -19.61 -16.35 -16.59
CA ALA A 554 -20.20 -15.42 -15.64
C ALA A 554 -19.58 -15.49 -14.24
N LEU A 555 -19.36 -16.70 -13.71
CA LEU A 555 -19.01 -16.91 -12.31
C LEU A 555 -17.63 -17.58 -12.16
N ASP A 556 -16.82 -17.04 -11.27
CA ASP A 556 -15.61 -17.66 -10.73
C ASP A 556 -15.71 -17.71 -9.20
N VAL A 557 -16.50 -18.66 -8.71
CA VAL A 557 -16.84 -18.84 -7.29
C VAL A 557 -16.26 -20.16 -6.80
N GLY A 558 -15.57 -20.14 -5.66
CA GLY A 558 -14.92 -21.34 -5.12
C GLY A 558 -14.90 -21.37 -3.59
N LEU A 559 -14.99 -22.59 -3.05
CA LEU A 559 -14.93 -22.88 -1.62
C LEU A 559 -13.51 -23.23 -1.20
N MET A 560 -13.05 -22.68 -0.07
CA MET A 560 -11.67 -22.84 0.40
C MET A 560 -11.45 -24.09 1.27
N ASP A 561 -12.52 -24.61 1.88
CA ASP A 561 -12.49 -25.82 2.69
C ASP A 561 -13.37 -26.89 2.01
N GLU A 562 -13.13 -28.15 2.35
CA GLU A 562 -13.90 -29.26 1.78
C GLU A 562 -15.38 -29.17 2.18
N TYR A 563 -16.27 -29.39 1.23
CA TYR A 563 -17.72 -29.46 1.46
C TYR A 563 -18.27 -30.71 0.79
N ARG A 564 -18.81 -31.62 1.60
CA ARG A 564 -19.24 -32.96 1.17
C ARG A 564 -20.75 -33.21 1.31
N GLU A 565 -21.48 -32.25 1.87
CA GLU A 565 -22.93 -32.37 2.06
C GLU A 565 -23.64 -32.17 0.72
N VAL A 566 -24.23 -33.25 0.17
CA VAL A 566 -24.89 -33.25 -1.14
C VAL A 566 -26.25 -33.91 -1.07
N GLY A 567 -27.19 -33.46 -1.90
CA GLY A 567 -28.52 -34.06 -1.94
C GLY A 567 -29.53 -33.29 -2.78
N PRO A 568 -30.70 -33.90 -3.07
CA PRO A 568 -31.72 -33.30 -3.93
C PRO A 568 -32.37 -32.05 -3.32
N LEU A 569 -32.38 -31.93 -1.99
CA LEU A 569 -32.89 -30.76 -1.25
C LEU A 569 -31.78 -29.80 -0.80
N LYS A 570 -30.50 -30.14 -1.04
CA LYS A 570 -29.33 -29.35 -0.63
C LYS A 570 -29.01 -28.28 -1.67
N SER A 571 -28.19 -27.30 -1.29
CA SER A 571 -27.69 -26.27 -2.23
C SER A 571 -26.85 -26.84 -3.39
N THR A 572 -26.27 -28.02 -3.20
CA THR A 572 -25.35 -28.66 -4.16
C THR A 572 -25.77 -30.11 -4.46
N PRO A 573 -25.98 -30.48 -5.73
CA PRO A 573 -26.36 -31.85 -6.11
C PRO A 573 -25.17 -32.83 -6.18
N TYR A 574 -23.92 -32.33 -6.12
CA TYR A 574 -22.70 -33.14 -6.13
C TYR A 574 -21.55 -32.40 -5.40
N GLU A 575 -20.48 -33.13 -5.08
CA GLU A 575 -19.32 -32.57 -4.37
C GLU A 575 -18.61 -31.50 -5.21
N LEU A 576 -18.25 -30.40 -4.55
CA LEU A 576 -17.59 -29.26 -5.19
C LEU A 576 -16.07 -29.33 -4.99
N PRO A 577 -15.27 -28.90 -5.97
CA PRO A 577 -13.82 -28.83 -5.82
C PRO A 577 -13.42 -27.78 -4.77
N LYS A 578 -12.40 -28.12 -3.98
CA LYS A 578 -11.73 -27.20 -3.06
C LYS A 578 -10.76 -26.30 -3.82
N PHE A 579 -10.76 -25.02 -3.49
CA PHE A 579 -9.85 -24.01 -4.05
C PHE A 579 -8.88 -23.49 -3.00
N ASP A 580 -7.73 -23.00 -3.46
CA ASP A 580 -6.76 -22.36 -2.58
C ASP A 580 -7.25 -21.01 -2.04
N ARG A 581 -6.73 -20.64 -0.86
CA ARG A 581 -6.89 -19.30 -0.31
C ARG A 581 -6.12 -18.32 -1.18
N LEU A 582 -6.79 -17.26 -1.64
CA LEU A 582 -6.17 -16.22 -2.45
C LEU A 582 -5.96 -14.93 -1.64
N PRO A 583 -4.82 -14.25 -1.83
CA PRO A 583 -4.62 -12.91 -1.29
C PRO A 583 -5.75 -11.96 -1.72
N LEU A 584 -6.11 -11.05 -0.82
CA LEU A 584 -7.15 -10.07 -1.08
C LEU A 584 -6.85 -9.21 -2.32
N SER A 585 -5.59 -8.86 -2.56
CA SER A 585 -5.15 -8.09 -3.75
C SER A 585 -5.47 -8.78 -5.08
N THR A 586 -5.54 -10.11 -5.10
CA THR A 586 -5.90 -10.87 -6.32
C THR A 586 -7.36 -10.61 -6.72
N HIS A 587 -8.25 -10.32 -5.75
CA HIS A 587 -9.65 -10.05 -6.03
C HIS A 587 -9.81 -8.80 -6.92
N ALA A 588 -8.93 -7.80 -6.80
CA ALA A 588 -8.97 -6.60 -7.64
C ALA A 588 -8.78 -6.86 -9.14
N HIS A 589 -8.42 -8.07 -9.56
CA HIS A 589 -8.34 -8.45 -10.98
C HIS A 589 -9.70 -8.83 -11.58
N TYR A 590 -10.77 -8.81 -10.80
CA TYR A 590 -12.12 -9.15 -11.24
C TYR A 590 -13.01 -7.90 -11.22
N LYS A 591 -13.89 -7.75 -12.21
CA LYS A 591 -14.80 -6.60 -12.29
C LYS A 591 -15.88 -6.63 -11.21
N TRP A 592 -16.43 -7.81 -10.92
CA TRP A 592 -17.60 -7.96 -10.05
C TRP A 592 -17.23 -8.80 -8.82
N LEU A 593 -17.31 -8.20 -7.63
CA LEU A 593 -16.92 -8.86 -6.38
C LEU A 593 -18.15 -9.21 -5.56
N LEU A 594 -18.34 -10.49 -5.29
CA LEU A 594 -19.49 -10.97 -4.52
C LEU A 594 -19.22 -10.83 -3.02
N ASN A 595 -20.06 -10.08 -2.32
CA ASN A 595 -20.14 -10.08 -0.88
C ASN A 595 -21.26 -11.01 -0.41
N LEU A 596 -20.87 -12.20 0.05
CA LEU A 596 -21.75 -13.28 0.47
C LEU A 596 -21.72 -13.42 1.99
N GLU A 597 -22.88 -13.45 2.63
CA GLU A 597 -22.98 -13.62 4.09
C GLU A 597 -22.36 -14.95 4.55
N GLY A 598 -21.92 -15.00 5.80
CA GLY A 598 -21.53 -16.24 6.48
C GLY A 598 -22.68 -16.75 7.32
N VAL A 599 -22.39 -17.22 8.53
CA VAL A 599 -23.44 -17.45 9.55
C VAL A 599 -24.16 -16.13 9.91
N VAL A 600 -23.42 -15.02 9.89
CA VAL A 600 -23.87 -13.64 10.03
C VAL A 600 -23.24 -12.75 8.94
N ALA A 601 -23.27 -11.42 9.11
CA ALA A 601 -22.67 -10.47 8.17
C ALA A 601 -21.20 -10.80 7.86
N ALA A 602 -20.81 -10.68 6.59
CA ALA A 602 -19.46 -11.01 6.17
C ALA A 602 -18.49 -9.83 6.33
N TYR A 603 -17.52 -9.99 7.23
CA TYR A 603 -16.47 -9.01 7.54
C TYR A 603 -15.63 -8.51 6.35
N ARG A 604 -15.73 -9.18 5.20
CA ARG A 604 -14.99 -8.81 3.98
C ARG A 604 -15.58 -7.58 3.28
N MET A 605 -16.83 -7.20 3.57
CA MET A 605 -17.52 -6.14 2.85
C MET A 605 -16.68 -4.85 2.83
N GLY A 606 -16.20 -4.40 3.99
CA GLY A 606 -15.36 -3.21 4.09
C GLY A 606 -14.06 -3.31 3.26
N GLN A 607 -13.48 -4.50 3.13
CA GLN A 607 -12.30 -4.75 2.30
C GLN A 607 -12.62 -4.67 0.81
N LEU A 608 -13.77 -5.22 0.38
CA LEU A 608 -14.19 -5.18 -1.02
C LEU A 608 -14.49 -3.75 -1.48
N LEU A 609 -15.06 -2.91 -0.62
CA LEU A 609 -15.32 -1.49 -0.92
C LEU A 609 -14.05 -0.68 -1.20
N SER A 610 -12.87 -1.14 -0.74
CA SER A 610 -11.57 -0.49 -0.99
C SER A 610 -10.95 -0.85 -2.34
N MET A 611 -11.58 -1.72 -3.13
CA MET A 611 -11.10 -2.14 -4.44
C MET A 611 -11.72 -1.29 -5.55
N ASN A 612 -11.04 -1.14 -6.68
CA ASN A 612 -11.63 -0.51 -7.87
C ASN A 612 -12.48 -1.49 -8.69
N SER A 613 -13.30 -2.28 -8.01
CA SER A 613 -14.21 -3.28 -8.57
C SER A 613 -15.62 -3.03 -8.05
N LEU A 614 -16.65 -3.40 -8.82
CA LEU A 614 -18.03 -3.23 -8.40
C LEU A 614 -18.42 -4.34 -7.42
N VAL A 615 -18.91 -3.96 -6.24
CA VAL A 615 -19.39 -4.93 -5.24
C VAL A 615 -20.82 -5.33 -5.56
N LEU A 616 -21.04 -6.63 -5.73
CA LEU A 616 -22.36 -7.26 -5.79
C LEU A 616 -22.66 -7.81 -4.40
N HIS A 617 -23.61 -7.21 -3.69
CA HIS A 617 -23.91 -7.55 -2.31
C HIS A 617 -25.19 -8.39 -2.21
N GLN A 618 -25.07 -9.57 -1.61
CA GLN A 618 -26.22 -10.39 -1.28
C GLN A 618 -27.12 -9.64 -0.31
N ARG A 619 -28.44 -9.58 -0.58
CA ARG A 619 -29.40 -9.14 0.44
C ARG A 619 -29.30 -10.05 1.65
N SER A 620 -29.08 -9.45 2.80
CA SER A 620 -28.93 -10.11 4.09
C SER A 620 -29.69 -9.34 5.14
N TYR A 621 -30.21 -10.05 6.15
CA TYR A 621 -30.72 -9.40 7.35
C TYR A 621 -29.59 -8.98 8.29
N PHE A 622 -28.38 -9.52 8.13
CA PHE A 622 -27.27 -9.22 9.02
C PHE A 622 -26.48 -8.01 8.54
N ILE A 623 -26.26 -7.08 9.45
CA ILE A 623 -25.53 -5.84 9.20
C ILE A 623 -24.30 -5.71 10.11
N GLU A 624 -23.26 -5.04 9.61
CA GLU A 624 -22.16 -4.49 10.41
C GLU A 624 -22.42 -3.00 10.70
N TYR A 625 -21.62 -2.43 11.61
CA TYR A 625 -21.74 -1.05 12.11
C TYR A 625 -21.76 0.06 11.04
N PHE A 626 -21.43 -0.22 9.79
CA PHE A 626 -21.32 0.78 8.71
C PHE A 626 -22.31 0.58 7.57
N TYR A 627 -23.07 -0.52 7.59
CA TYR A 627 -23.90 -0.92 6.46
C TYR A 627 -25.01 0.09 6.16
N ARG A 628 -25.47 0.88 7.14
CA ARG A 628 -26.54 1.87 6.93
C ARG A 628 -26.09 3.09 6.14
N SER A 629 -24.79 3.34 6.07
CA SER A 629 -24.21 4.33 5.14
C SER A 629 -24.07 3.79 3.72
N LEU A 630 -24.34 2.50 3.48
CA LEU A 630 -24.36 1.93 2.15
C LEU A 630 -25.78 1.95 1.60
N GLN A 631 -25.89 2.30 0.32
CA GLN A 631 -27.15 2.45 -0.39
C GLN A 631 -27.08 1.62 -1.69
N PRO A 632 -28.10 0.78 -1.97
CA PRO A 632 -28.19 0.04 -3.22
C PRO A 632 -28.10 0.98 -4.43
N TRP A 633 -27.37 0.56 -5.46
CA TRP A 633 -27.11 1.30 -6.70
C TRP A 633 -26.36 2.63 -6.55
N VAL A 634 -26.01 3.03 -5.32
CA VAL A 634 -25.12 4.17 -5.04
C VAL A 634 -23.74 3.70 -4.65
N HIS A 635 -23.64 2.63 -3.86
CA HIS A 635 -22.37 2.10 -3.34
C HIS A 635 -22.11 0.64 -3.76
N TYR A 636 -23.15 -0.13 -4.03
CA TYR A 636 -23.05 -1.53 -4.41
C TYR A 636 -24.29 -1.94 -5.21
N VAL A 637 -24.27 -3.11 -5.85
CA VAL A 637 -25.44 -3.66 -6.56
C VAL A 637 -26.03 -4.83 -5.76
N PRO A 638 -27.32 -4.77 -5.37
CA PRO A 638 -27.95 -5.84 -4.62
C PRO A 638 -28.32 -7.04 -5.52
N PHE A 639 -28.23 -8.25 -4.97
CA PHE A 639 -28.82 -9.47 -5.56
C PHE A 639 -29.39 -10.37 -4.45
N TRP A 640 -29.88 -11.57 -4.78
CA TRP A 640 -30.48 -12.55 -3.87
C TRP A 640 -31.93 -12.25 -3.47
N ASN A 641 -32.79 -11.93 -4.45
CA ASN A 641 -34.20 -11.59 -4.22
C ASN A 641 -35.14 -11.91 -5.40
N ALA A 642 -34.73 -12.71 -6.39
CA ALA A 642 -35.61 -13.00 -7.52
C ALA A 642 -36.67 -14.06 -7.22
N THR A 643 -37.75 -13.98 -7.97
CA THR A 643 -38.83 -14.96 -8.07
C THR A 643 -38.86 -15.54 -9.48
N GLY A 644 -39.04 -16.85 -9.58
CA GLY A 644 -39.20 -17.56 -10.85
C GLY A 644 -40.55 -17.27 -11.54
N PRO A 645 -40.79 -17.82 -12.73
CA PRO A 645 -42.03 -17.62 -13.50
C PRO A 645 -43.30 -18.09 -12.77
N ASP A 646 -43.16 -19.03 -11.84
CA ASP A 646 -44.21 -19.54 -10.95
C ASP A 646 -44.42 -18.68 -9.69
N GLY A 647 -43.64 -17.62 -9.52
CA GLY A 647 -43.67 -16.73 -8.36
C GLY A 647 -42.86 -17.23 -7.16
N GLU A 648 -42.21 -18.38 -7.25
CA GLU A 648 -41.41 -18.96 -6.15
C GLU A 648 -39.99 -18.36 -6.11
N PRO A 649 -39.37 -18.17 -4.93
CA PRO A 649 -38.01 -17.64 -4.83
C PRO A 649 -36.97 -18.51 -5.53
N VAL A 650 -36.05 -17.88 -6.28
CA VAL A 650 -34.93 -18.55 -6.97
C VAL A 650 -33.56 -18.00 -6.52
N MET A 651 -32.52 -18.82 -6.63
CA MET A 651 -31.18 -18.55 -6.08
C MET A 651 -30.12 -18.22 -7.17
N ASP A 652 -30.53 -18.01 -8.41
CA ASP A 652 -29.67 -17.81 -9.59
C ASP A 652 -29.76 -16.41 -10.21
N ASP A 653 -30.36 -15.46 -9.51
CA ASP A 653 -30.56 -14.08 -9.97
C ASP A 653 -29.27 -13.29 -10.23
N VAL A 654 -28.14 -13.80 -9.75
CA VAL A 654 -26.81 -13.26 -10.03
C VAL A 654 -26.54 -13.15 -11.53
N TYR A 655 -27.06 -14.05 -12.37
CA TYR A 655 -26.85 -13.97 -13.82
C TYR A 655 -27.53 -12.74 -14.42
N HIS A 656 -28.78 -12.47 -14.05
CA HIS A 656 -29.50 -11.28 -14.50
C HIS A 656 -28.84 -9.99 -13.99
N VAL A 657 -28.38 -9.99 -12.74
CA VAL A 657 -27.63 -8.85 -12.18
C VAL A 657 -26.33 -8.64 -12.94
N LEU A 658 -25.65 -9.70 -13.38
CA LEU A 658 -24.45 -9.59 -14.21
C LEU A 658 -24.73 -9.00 -15.58
N ASP A 659 -25.83 -9.39 -16.22
CA ASP A 659 -26.26 -8.79 -17.48
C ASP A 659 -26.54 -7.29 -17.32
N ASP A 660 -27.20 -6.90 -16.23
CA ASP A 660 -27.48 -5.50 -15.92
C ASP A 660 -26.21 -4.68 -15.70
N VAL A 661 -25.25 -5.17 -14.91
CA VAL A 661 -24.00 -4.41 -14.67
C VAL A 661 -23.07 -4.41 -15.87
N ARG A 662 -23.09 -5.44 -16.72
CA ARG A 662 -22.36 -5.47 -18.00
C ARG A 662 -22.95 -4.47 -18.98
N ARG A 663 -24.28 -4.41 -19.07
CA ARG A 663 -24.97 -3.38 -19.85
C ARG A 663 -24.64 -1.98 -19.33
N LEU A 664 -24.64 -1.77 -18.01
CA LEU A 664 -24.24 -0.49 -17.41
C LEU A 664 -22.77 -0.13 -17.71
N ASP A 665 -21.85 -1.10 -17.68
CA ASP A 665 -20.43 -0.90 -18.04
C ASP A 665 -20.26 -0.48 -19.51
N GLN A 666 -21.06 -1.07 -20.41
CA GLN A 666 -21.02 -0.79 -21.83
C GLN A 666 -21.68 0.55 -22.19
N GLU A 667 -22.88 0.80 -21.67
CA GLU A 667 -23.70 1.95 -22.05
C GLU A 667 -23.35 3.21 -21.24
N GLN A 668 -23.01 3.06 -19.94
CA GLN A 668 -22.80 4.16 -19.00
C GLN A 668 -21.61 3.90 -18.05
N PRO A 669 -20.38 3.70 -18.56
CA PRO A 669 -19.21 3.36 -17.75
C PRO A 669 -18.94 4.40 -16.64
N ALA A 670 -19.21 5.69 -16.88
CA ALA A 670 -19.06 6.74 -15.88
C ALA A 670 -20.02 6.59 -14.69
N ALA A 671 -21.24 6.08 -14.91
CA ALA A 671 -22.20 5.82 -13.83
C ALA A 671 -21.72 4.64 -12.98
N LEU A 672 -21.23 3.57 -13.62
CA LEU A 672 -20.65 2.41 -12.93
C LEU A 672 -19.42 2.80 -12.08
N GLN A 673 -18.50 3.60 -12.65
CA GLN A 673 -17.34 4.08 -11.91
C GLN A 673 -17.73 4.99 -10.74
N ARG A 674 -18.85 5.71 -10.82
CA ARG A 674 -19.38 6.50 -9.70
C ARG A 674 -19.83 5.63 -8.54
N ILE A 675 -20.47 4.48 -8.82
CA ILE A 675 -20.86 3.52 -7.77
C ILE A 675 -19.62 3.03 -7.02
N ILE A 676 -18.57 2.68 -7.75
CA ILE A 676 -17.28 2.24 -7.19
C ILE A 676 -16.63 3.36 -6.36
N ALA A 677 -16.59 4.59 -6.89
CA ALA A 677 -15.99 5.72 -6.21
C ALA A 677 -16.72 6.07 -4.91
N ASN A 678 -18.06 6.03 -4.90
CA ASN A 678 -18.87 6.23 -3.70
C ASN A 678 -18.56 5.16 -2.65
N ALA A 679 -18.48 3.88 -3.06
CA ALA A 679 -18.09 2.78 -2.17
C ALA A 679 -16.72 3.01 -1.51
N GLN A 680 -15.72 3.44 -2.29
CA GLN A 680 -14.40 3.80 -1.79
C GLN A 680 -14.44 5.01 -0.84
N GLY A 681 -15.36 5.95 -1.10
CA GLY A 681 -15.70 7.07 -0.22
C GLY A 681 -16.21 6.63 1.16
N VAL A 682 -16.92 5.51 1.27
CA VAL A 682 -17.25 4.93 2.59
C VAL A 682 -16.06 4.16 3.15
N ALA A 683 -15.34 3.41 2.32
CA ALA A 683 -14.20 2.58 2.74
C ALA A 683 -13.10 3.37 3.49
N LYS A 684 -12.87 4.65 3.13
CA LYS A 684 -11.91 5.53 3.84
C LYS A 684 -12.28 5.74 5.31
N LEU A 685 -13.57 5.66 5.65
CA LEU A 685 -14.08 5.78 7.02
C LEU A 685 -13.99 4.47 7.81
N LEU A 686 -13.60 3.36 7.17
CA LEU A 686 -13.53 2.03 7.78
C LEU A 686 -12.11 1.64 8.21
N GLY A 687 -11.13 2.54 8.02
CA GLY A 687 -9.73 2.31 8.38
C GLY A 687 -9.51 2.25 9.90
N ARG A 688 -8.33 1.77 10.31
CA ARG A 688 -8.01 1.51 11.73
C ARG A 688 -8.25 2.70 12.66
N GLN A 689 -7.83 3.90 12.25
CA GLN A 689 -8.00 5.10 13.09
C GLN A 689 -9.48 5.43 13.28
N MET A 690 -10.26 5.41 12.20
CA MET A 690 -11.69 5.73 12.26
C MET A 690 -12.49 4.70 13.05
N ARG A 691 -12.11 3.41 13.02
CA ARG A 691 -12.69 2.39 13.91
C ARG A 691 -12.43 2.72 15.39
N LEU A 692 -11.24 3.21 15.74
CA LEU A 692 -10.93 3.62 17.12
C LEU A 692 -11.73 4.87 17.55
N GLU A 693 -11.89 5.85 16.65
CA GLU A 693 -12.76 7.01 16.90
C GLU A 693 -14.22 6.58 17.07
N TYR A 694 -14.71 5.62 16.27
CA TYR A 694 -16.06 5.06 16.45
C TYR A 694 -16.24 4.45 17.85
N TYR A 695 -15.26 3.68 18.33
CA TYR A 695 -15.31 3.11 19.69
C TYR A 695 -15.39 4.19 20.75
N LYS A 696 -14.65 5.30 20.59
CA LYS A 696 -14.73 6.43 21.52
C LYS A 696 -16.13 7.02 21.54
N GLU A 697 -16.68 7.37 20.38
CA GLU A 697 -18.03 7.94 20.25
C GLU A 697 -19.10 6.99 20.82
N ALA A 698 -19.01 5.69 20.52
CA ALA A 698 -19.93 4.68 21.02
C ALA A 698 -19.87 4.55 22.55
N ILE A 699 -18.68 4.54 23.13
CA ILE A 699 -18.48 4.44 24.58
C ILE A 699 -18.94 5.71 25.31
N GLU A 700 -18.65 6.90 24.76
CA GLU A 700 -19.08 8.18 25.34
C GLU A 700 -20.61 8.30 25.34
N LYS A 701 -21.26 7.98 24.20
CA LYS A 701 -22.72 7.97 24.09
C LYS A 701 -23.36 6.88 24.98
N TYR A 702 -22.75 5.69 25.07
CA TYR A 702 -23.21 4.63 25.97
C TYR A 702 -23.15 5.08 27.43
N ARG A 703 -22.02 5.63 27.89
CA ARG A 703 -21.85 6.11 29.26
C ARG A 703 -22.89 7.19 29.61
N ALA A 704 -23.28 8.03 28.65
CA ALA A 704 -24.30 9.07 28.87
C ALA A 704 -25.71 8.50 29.16
N LEU A 705 -25.99 7.23 28.84
CA LEU A 705 -27.26 6.58 29.16
C LEU A 705 -27.40 6.26 30.67
N PHE A 706 -26.31 6.30 31.43
CA PHE A 706 -26.23 5.85 32.83
C PHE A 706 -25.74 6.99 33.74
N PRO A 707 -26.65 7.78 34.34
CA PRO A 707 -26.24 8.86 35.26
C PRO A 707 -25.48 8.37 36.50
N ASP A 708 -25.66 7.11 36.89
CA ASP A 708 -25.01 6.48 38.05
C ASP A 708 -23.69 5.75 37.71
N MET A 709 -23.22 5.79 36.46
CA MET A 709 -22.04 5.03 35.99
C MET A 709 -20.78 5.29 36.82
N ASP A 710 -20.46 6.56 37.12
CA ASP A 710 -19.22 6.89 37.83
C ASP A 710 -19.24 6.31 39.26
N ALA A 711 -20.33 6.52 40.00
CA ALA A 711 -20.48 6.00 41.36
C ALA A 711 -20.49 4.46 41.38
N PHE A 712 -21.13 3.84 40.39
CA PHE A 712 -21.16 2.40 40.23
C PHE A 712 -19.76 1.83 39.93
N VAL A 713 -19.04 2.41 38.97
CA VAL A 713 -17.69 1.97 38.59
C VAL A 713 -16.72 2.10 39.77
N GLU A 714 -16.79 3.18 40.55
CA GLU A 714 -15.96 3.33 41.75
C GLU A 714 -16.24 2.22 42.78
N THR A 715 -17.51 1.95 43.06
CA THR A 715 -17.91 0.85 43.97
C THR A 715 -17.48 -0.51 43.43
N PHE A 716 -17.61 -0.72 42.12
CA PHE A 716 -17.20 -1.95 41.45
C PHE A 716 -15.69 -2.15 41.50
N VAL A 717 -14.89 -1.10 41.25
CA VAL A 717 -13.43 -1.16 41.35
C VAL A 717 -12.98 -1.46 42.77
N GLN A 718 -13.63 -0.90 43.80
CA GLN A 718 -13.35 -1.27 45.20
C GLN A 718 -13.61 -2.76 45.48
N SER A 719 -14.71 -3.30 44.96
CA SER A 719 -15.02 -4.74 45.02
C SER A 719 -13.99 -5.60 44.27
N LEU A 720 -13.51 -5.15 43.11
CA LEU A 720 -12.47 -5.86 42.36
C LEU A 720 -11.12 -5.86 43.10
N ARG A 721 -10.76 -4.74 43.75
CA ARG A 721 -9.55 -4.63 44.58
C ARG A 721 -9.63 -5.56 45.80
N SER A 722 -10.78 -5.65 46.47
CA SER A 722 -10.96 -6.59 47.60
C SER A 722 -10.87 -8.06 47.18
N LYS A 723 -11.20 -8.36 45.92
CA LYS A 723 -11.01 -9.67 45.28
C LYS A 723 -9.60 -9.91 44.71
N GLY A 724 -8.65 -8.98 44.89
CA GLY A 724 -7.26 -9.13 44.48
C GLY A 724 -6.89 -8.54 43.11
N SER A 725 -7.78 -7.80 42.45
CA SER A 725 -7.50 -7.18 41.15
C SER A 725 -6.51 -6.01 41.28
N LYS A 726 -5.49 -5.97 40.41
CA LYS A 726 -4.44 -4.92 40.40
C LYS A 726 -4.86 -3.70 39.57
N ILE A 727 -5.84 -2.95 40.08
CA ILE A 727 -6.31 -1.69 39.48
C ILE A 727 -5.69 -0.52 40.28
N PRO A 728 -4.89 0.36 39.64
CA PRO A 728 -4.24 1.50 40.28
C PRO A 728 -5.20 2.42 41.01
#